data_AF-F2U7F5-F1
#
_entry.id   AF-F2U7F5-F1
#
_cell.length_a   1.000
_cell.length_b   1.000
_cell.length_c   1.000
_cell.angle_alpha   90.00
_cell.angle_beta   90.00
_cell.angle_gamma   90.00
#
_symmetry.space_group_name_H-M   'P 1'
#
loop_
_entity.id
_entity.type
_entity.pdbx_description
1 polymer ?
#
loop_
_entity_poly.entity_id
_entity_poly.type
_entity_poly.pdbx_seq_one_letter_code
_entity_poly.pdbx_strand_id
1 'polypeptide(L)'
;MGTISEAIERSHVQWADMGPRVWFLASSPASTDLQHTVVPASALSILRRSKDIVLLPGNHDSTRDFVDFCKELLNLDDSQVIYTEDAGPFMVESHHGGAVKCLETLLQQQTKSDGETYMLVPRKLTVSTKKWLPRLQEKGLLVFAEGTPSLKHSSAAILYRAATDMDTPSLLEEVCPGVKVPEGYVCTNIEELLDAYSRLESNTQRDKWTGTVELMPIKALGGAGRIRVGSEQELRMYDFPLGDVVMKTAVTIDSSMDNSPCTVYIGFLQGKLLPPVEVLRNSNAFTVAIRSCRLDQKLQTKMVDWCTEVLKKTRLNAQGVGTFELLINDGEPVLHNVTSGFENEHFPLLFAQKYAPTSRFYAWTFTPAQTLDVWTFWYRLYDSGVNFRPGKKRSTNGVFPLVFQKEQQSWFIAVGDTDEKVEAHYKVADQHLREGVIEESLERVGLEESVRRIWCGSARPEYRRETQRYNLPNRCMSLVRKDLDFVILPGNHTLTREYWEFVRDVKGLSEDQAIFTSNEHFVMDDDIDDDIVGRIKAIVTTHPKDKFCLVPYCVTANFERWSTQLKEVGVTVFGEEFDWVEQFGHKGILHRRVDALDKPSIMEEIAPNVRVARGYTCSTREELLKAWEMLECETVVVKPVFGAAGEGILFVSDVEELKSYDFAMGDVILEEFLNLDRTADGIVLSPAVHYLGPTVFGKGLVDQIMVGTGYAGWRKSQATRSFQTTCSRAVNKVLKAIKPKGPGGFDFLSVEGMPFLTDVNTGRFNGAHYPKLFLEANCPDKSFMVFKHKPPANLKVKQFWHRLQSADIAFTPGETESGVYPLVYLRGLSGLFIAVAKTDREATQLYQQAKACLTERQPIPKRDLAQSASVSSSLRMTLLKNPDAIYSPDPLNYAGVLLAGRHIVALLNEADTKKYEDVITACNGTVIDAKGLVVVPGFIDPHVHITGGGGEMGPSSRTPEMQLSTLVSAGITTVVGVTGTDSVSRSLENLLTKARALNQEGLTAYFWSGAYRVPTPTITGTISRDICLIEQCIGVGEIAVGDHRGSQPSVHDLEVLGSECRVGGMLANKAGVVHVHMGNNPGGIPLLRSAVMASALPITCFYPTHMSRNKELVEEGARWIKEGGYVDFTARSRDTISALTRYFASGVNLDRVTVSSDAGGSFPTFDEQGNLLRYGMLDPKCLLKLVKKLHFDLQWPLQRILPLMTRNTADVLRFDTKGTISVGKDADLLLLDADSLEISHVFALGELMKSPNFVKKGMFEE
;
A
#
# COMPACT_ATOMS: atom_id res chain seq x y z
N MET A 1 -9.47 38.36 39.60
CA MET A 1 -9.80 36.92 39.53
C MET A 1 -11.30 36.78 39.65
N GLY A 2 -12.04 37.01 38.56
CA GLY A 2 -13.44 36.58 38.46
C GLY A 2 -13.43 35.07 38.23
N THR A 3 -14.27 34.33 38.93
CA THR A 3 -14.36 32.88 38.78
C THR A 3 -14.76 32.52 37.34
N ILE A 4 -14.16 31.45 36.80
CA ILE A 4 -14.47 30.79 35.51
C ILE A 4 -16.00 30.68 35.21
N SER A 5 -16.84 30.71 36.25
CA SER A 5 -18.31 30.73 36.19
C SER A 5 -18.88 31.97 35.47
N GLU A 6 -18.30 33.17 35.64
CA GLU A 6 -18.82 34.43 35.06
C GLU A 6 -18.57 34.55 33.55
N ALA A 7 -17.54 33.88 33.02
CA ALA A 7 -17.25 33.86 31.58
C ALA A 7 -18.13 32.86 30.81
N ILE A 8 -18.52 31.75 31.47
CA ILE A 8 -19.41 30.72 30.90
C ILE A 8 -20.86 31.23 30.86
N GLU A 9 -21.31 31.98 31.87
CA GLU A 9 -22.66 32.57 31.89
C GLU A 9 -22.88 33.64 30.80
N ARG A 10 -21.81 34.24 30.24
CA ARG A 10 -21.92 35.35 29.26
C ARG A 10 -22.07 34.92 27.79
N SER A 11 -21.92 33.63 27.45
CA SER A 11 -21.91 33.15 26.05
C SER A 11 -23.20 32.43 25.62
N HIS A 12 -24.31 33.16 25.48
CA HIS A 12 -25.57 32.64 24.89
C HIS A 12 -25.49 32.46 23.36
N VAL A 13 -24.50 31.73 22.85
CA VAL A 13 -24.33 31.50 21.40
C VAL A 13 -25.03 30.20 21.01
N GLN A 14 -26.00 30.26 20.10
CA GLN A 14 -26.71 29.07 19.60
C GLN A 14 -25.77 28.16 18.81
N TRP A 15 -25.97 26.83 18.87
CA TRP A 15 -25.17 25.82 18.17
C TRP A 15 -24.92 26.20 16.70
N ALA A 16 -25.94 26.65 15.97
CA ALA A 16 -25.80 27.06 14.57
C ALA A 16 -24.89 28.29 14.35
N ASP A 17 -24.81 29.19 15.34
CA ASP A 17 -24.19 30.52 15.27
C ASP A 17 -22.80 30.58 15.93
N MET A 18 -22.26 29.43 16.33
CA MET A 18 -20.91 29.35 16.91
C MET A 18 -19.83 29.69 15.90
N GLY A 19 -18.76 30.36 16.36
CA GLY A 19 -17.53 30.58 15.60
C GLY A 19 -16.83 29.28 15.19
N PRO A 20 -15.63 29.36 14.61
CA PRO A 20 -14.85 28.20 14.15
C PRO A 20 -14.69 27.15 15.27
N ARG A 21 -15.06 25.89 15.00
CA ARG A 21 -15.01 24.80 16.00
C ARG A 21 -13.73 24.01 15.87
N VAL A 22 -13.15 23.60 16.99
CA VAL A 22 -12.06 22.62 17.01
C VAL A 22 -12.56 21.37 17.73
N TRP A 23 -12.81 20.31 16.96
CA TRP A 23 -13.30 19.03 17.47
C TRP A 23 -12.14 18.24 18.11
N PHE A 24 -12.29 17.96 19.41
CA PHE A 24 -11.31 17.27 20.25
C PHE A 24 -11.99 16.07 20.93
N LEU A 25 -12.12 14.96 20.20
CA LEU A 25 -12.85 13.78 20.67
C LEU A 25 -11.90 12.78 21.35
N ALA A 26 -11.31 13.19 22.48
CA ALA A 26 -10.46 12.32 23.31
C ALA A 26 -11.29 11.36 24.17
N SER A 27 -10.75 10.17 24.44
CA SER A 27 -11.35 9.13 25.27
C SER A 27 -10.61 8.98 26.59
N SER A 28 -11.35 8.65 27.66
CA SER A 28 -10.79 8.45 29.00
C SER A 28 -9.82 7.26 29.02
N PRO A 29 -8.73 7.29 29.82
CA PRO A 29 -7.75 6.20 29.91
C PRO A 29 -8.35 4.91 30.50
N ALA A 30 -9.54 5.00 31.10
CA ALA A 30 -10.21 3.90 31.79
C ALA A 30 -11.21 3.11 30.92
N SER A 31 -11.47 3.51 29.67
CA SER A 31 -12.40 2.78 28.80
C SER A 31 -11.71 1.59 28.14
N THR A 32 -11.82 0.41 28.74
CA THR A 32 -11.37 -0.88 28.17
C THR A 32 -12.32 -1.41 27.10
N ASP A 33 -13.47 -0.76 26.89
CA ASP A 33 -14.49 -1.18 25.93
C ASP A 33 -14.43 -0.34 24.65
N LEU A 34 -13.97 -0.96 23.56
CA LEU A 34 -13.89 -0.37 22.23
C LEU A 34 -15.27 0.00 21.65
N GLN A 35 -16.37 -0.55 22.19
CA GLN A 35 -17.74 -0.35 21.67
C GLN A 35 -18.30 1.05 21.95
N HIS A 36 -17.76 1.74 22.96
CA HIS A 36 -18.23 3.05 23.41
C HIS A 36 -17.18 4.16 23.23
N THR A 37 -16.12 3.88 22.48
CA THR A 37 -15.09 4.86 22.15
C THR A 37 -15.56 5.70 20.98
N VAL A 38 -15.74 7.01 21.18
CA VAL A 38 -16.04 7.93 20.08
C VAL A 38 -14.82 8.04 19.18
N VAL A 39 -14.96 7.58 17.94
CA VAL A 39 -13.89 7.69 16.95
C VAL A 39 -13.75 9.16 16.52
N PRO A 40 -12.57 9.80 16.68
CA PRO A 40 -12.39 11.22 16.32
C PRO A 40 -12.76 11.55 14.87
N ALA A 41 -12.52 10.61 13.96
CA ALA A 41 -12.85 10.73 12.54
C ALA A 41 -14.37 10.84 12.26
N SER A 42 -15.26 10.43 13.18
CA SER A 42 -16.71 10.57 12.99
C SER A 42 -17.16 12.03 12.81
N ALA A 43 -16.41 12.99 13.37
CA ALA A 43 -16.69 14.42 13.20
C ALA A 43 -16.53 14.90 11.75
N LEU A 44 -15.70 14.24 10.93
CA LEU A 44 -15.44 14.61 9.52
C LEU A 44 -16.74 14.72 8.72
N SER A 45 -17.66 13.78 8.94
CA SER A 45 -18.95 13.72 8.24
C SER A 45 -19.82 14.95 8.50
N ILE A 46 -19.63 15.65 9.63
CA ILE A 46 -20.49 16.76 10.07
C ILE A 46 -19.78 18.13 10.08
N LEU A 47 -18.50 18.23 9.72
CA LEU A 47 -17.73 19.50 9.72
C LEU A 47 -18.35 20.59 8.84
N ARG A 48 -18.38 21.83 9.32
CA ARG A 48 -18.67 23.00 8.46
C ARG A 48 -17.44 23.31 7.61
N ARG A 49 -17.64 23.31 6.30
CA ARG A 49 -16.60 23.62 5.30
C ARG A 49 -15.90 24.96 5.61
N SER A 50 -14.58 24.97 5.51
CA SER A 50 -13.69 26.12 5.72
C SER A 50 -13.86 26.83 7.08
N LYS A 51 -14.50 26.18 8.06
CA LYS A 51 -14.79 26.77 9.38
C LYS A 51 -14.39 25.85 10.54
N ASP A 52 -14.79 24.58 10.49
CA ASP A 52 -14.51 23.65 11.57
C ASP A 52 -13.20 22.88 11.32
N ILE A 53 -12.47 22.58 12.38
CA ILE A 53 -11.23 21.81 12.39
C ILE A 53 -11.45 20.56 13.24
N VAL A 54 -10.89 19.42 12.82
CA VAL A 54 -10.80 18.21 13.65
C VAL A 54 -9.35 17.93 14.00
N LEU A 55 -9.10 17.56 15.27
CA LEU A 55 -7.82 17.06 15.72
C LEU A 55 -7.83 15.52 15.70
N LEU A 56 -6.89 14.93 14.98
CA LEU A 56 -6.69 13.49 14.85
C LEU A 56 -5.31 13.08 15.40
N PRO A 57 -5.13 11.86 15.96
CA PRO A 57 -3.82 11.39 16.40
C PRO A 57 -2.87 11.15 15.21
N GLY A 58 -1.58 11.47 15.36
CA GLY A 58 -0.60 11.47 14.26
C GLY A 58 -0.20 10.10 13.70
N ASN A 59 -0.41 9.02 14.46
CA ASN A 59 0.05 7.67 14.12
C ASN A 59 -1.04 6.76 13.50
N HIS A 60 -2.10 7.31 12.90
CA HIS A 60 -3.29 6.53 12.56
C HIS A 60 -3.54 6.30 11.06
N ASP A 61 -2.74 5.43 10.44
CA ASP A 61 -2.84 5.08 9.00
C ASP A 61 -4.23 4.54 8.61
N SER A 62 -4.93 3.84 9.50
CA SER A 62 -6.25 3.25 9.19
C SER A 62 -7.43 4.24 9.15
N THR A 63 -7.24 5.53 9.44
CA THR A 63 -8.22 6.60 9.16
C THR A 63 -7.83 7.49 7.99
N ARG A 64 -6.60 7.39 7.46
CA ARG A 64 -6.13 8.28 6.40
C ARG A 64 -6.94 8.11 5.11
N ASP A 65 -7.19 6.86 4.71
CA ASP A 65 -8.04 6.54 3.55
C ASP A 65 -9.44 7.19 3.66
N PHE A 66 -10.02 7.20 4.88
CA PHE A 66 -11.32 7.81 5.14
C PHE A 66 -11.27 9.33 5.23
N VAL A 67 -10.17 9.90 5.76
CA VAL A 67 -9.93 11.35 5.76
C VAL A 67 -9.86 11.86 4.33
N ASP A 68 -9.10 11.20 3.46
CA ASP A 68 -8.96 11.59 2.06
C ASP A 68 -10.31 11.44 1.33
N PHE A 69 -11.05 10.36 1.60
CA PHE A 69 -12.43 10.19 1.14
C PHE A 69 -13.35 11.35 1.55
N CYS A 70 -13.33 11.76 2.83
CA CYS A 70 -14.14 12.88 3.29
C CYS A 70 -13.67 14.22 2.73
N LYS A 71 -12.36 14.45 2.57
CA LYS A 71 -11.83 15.67 1.94
C LYS A 71 -12.34 15.82 0.52
N GLU A 72 -12.28 14.74 -0.26
CA GLU A 72 -12.73 14.73 -1.65
C GLU A 72 -14.25 14.88 -1.74
N LEU A 73 -15.01 14.04 -1.04
CA LEU A 73 -16.45 13.96 -1.21
C LEU A 73 -17.22 15.09 -0.50
N LEU A 74 -16.73 15.57 0.65
CA LEU A 74 -17.33 16.69 1.39
C LEU A 74 -16.67 18.04 1.07
N ASN A 75 -15.63 18.05 0.22
CA ASN A 75 -14.88 19.25 -0.18
C ASN A 75 -14.31 20.00 1.04
N LEU A 76 -13.60 19.28 1.91
CA LEU A 76 -12.94 19.81 3.10
C LEU A 76 -11.53 20.29 2.74
N ASP A 77 -11.12 21.43 3.30
CA ASP A 77 -9.77 21.96 3.08
C ASP A 77 -8.72 21.20 3.90
N ASP A 78 -7.48 21.13 3.42
CA ASP A 78 -6.38 20.45 4.14
C ASP A 78 -6.12 21.02 5.54
N SER A 79 -6.43 22.31 5.75
CA SER A 79 -6.31 22.97 7.05
C SER A 79 -7.37 22.54 8.07
N GLN A 80 -8.45 21.87 7.64
CA GLN A 80 -9.54 21.43 8.53
C GLN A 80 -9.21 20.12 9.25
N VAL A 81 -8.13 19.43 8.88
CA VAL A 81 -7.69 18.18 9.52
C VAL A 81 -6.27 18.35 10.03
N ILE A 82 -6.08 18.29 11.35
CA ILE A 82 -4.76 18.47 11.97
C ILE A 82 -4.40 17.21 12.73
N TYR A 83 -3.23 16.67 12.40
CA TYR A 83 -2.66 15.52 13.07
C TYR A 83 -1.79 15.96 14.26
N THR A 84 -2.04 15.39 15.44
CA THR A 84 -1.31 15.72 16.68
C THR A 84 -0.05 14.85 16.82
N GLU A 85 0.93 15.30 17.61
CA GLU A 85 2.13 14.51 17.93
C GLU A 85 1.86 13.38 18.96
N ASP A 86 0.61 13.21 19.43
CA ASP A 86 0.26 12.24 20.47
C ASP A 86 0.23 10.80 19.91
N ALA A 87 0.90 9.87 20.60
CA ALA A 87 1.04 8.47 20.19
C ALA A 87 -0.12 7.59 20.69
N GLY A 88 -0.88 6.99 19.77
CA GLY A 88 -1.94 6.00 20.05
C GLY A 88 -3.09 6.05 19.04
N PRO A 89 -3.93 5.00 18.94
CA PRO A 89 -5.06 4.95 18.00
C PRO A 89 -6.24 5.85 18.41
N PHE A 90 -6.28 6.27 19.67
CA PHE A 90 -7.25 7.19 20.22
C PHE A 90 -6.51 8.35 20.88
N MET A 91 -7.11 9.53 20.91
CA MET A 91 -6.61 10.60 21.78
C MET A 91 -6.93 10.22 23.22
N VAL A 92 -5.94 9.81 24.03
CA VAL A 92 -6.14 9.36 25.42
C VAL A 92 -5.77 10.48 26.40
N GLU A 93 -6.68 10.76 27.34
CA GLU A 93 -6.62 11.93 28.24
C GLU A 93 -5.36 12.09 29.10
N SER A 94 -4.58 11.03 29.31
CA SER A 94 -3.38 11.05 30.16
C SER A 94 -2.15 11.65 29.47
N HIS A 95 -2.11 11.75 28.14
CA HIS A 95 -0.91 12.13 27.36
C HIS A 95 -1.25 13.10 26.20
N HIS A 96 -1.38 14.40 26.47
CA HIS A 96 -1.80 15.43 25.48
C HIS A 96 -0.78 16.56 25.23
N GLY A 97 0.52 16.29 25.37
CA GLY A 97 1.54 17.29 25.05
C GLY A 97 1.44 17.79 23.60
N GLY A 98 1.13 16.91 22.66
CA GLY A 98 0.98 17.20 21.24
C GLY A 98 -0.30 17.98 20.92
N ALA A 99 -1.47 17.53 21.37
CA ALA A 99 -2.72 18.24 21.09
C ALA A 99 -2.76 19.65 21.70
N VAL A 100 -2.23 19.83 22.91
CA VAL A 100 -2.13 21.16 23.54
C VAL A 100 -1.22 22.07 22.72
N LYS A 101 -0.09 21.57 22.23
CA LYS A 101 0.82 22.33 21.34
C LYS A 101 0.16 22.70 20.02
N CYS A 102 -0.62 21.80 19.40
CA CYS A 102 -1.38 22.12 18.19
C CYS A 102 -2.39 23.25 18.43
N LEU A 103 -3.13 23.19 19.55
CA LEU A 103 -4.08 24.25 19.94
C LEU A 103 -3.36 25.58 20.22
N GLU A 104 -2.20 25.56 20.86
CA GLU A 104 -1.40 26.77 21.09
C GLU A 104 -0.93 27.40 19.77
N THR A 105 -0.49 26.58 18.81
CA THR A 105 -0.08 27.05 17.48
C THR A 105 -1.27 27.63 16.70
N LEU A 106 -2.43 26.99 16.76
CA LEU A 106 -3.66 27.50 16.13
C LEU A 106 -4.05 28.88 16.67
N LEU A 107 -4.05 29.05 17.99
CA LEU A 107 -4.37 30.34 18.62
C LEU A 107 -3.33 31.42 18.32
N GLN A 108 -2.05 31.05 18.17
CA GLN A 108 -0.99 31.99 17.77
C GLN A 108 -1.13 32.46 16.32
N GLN A 109 -1.61 31.60 15.42
CA GLN A 109 -1.77 31.92 13.99
C GLN A 109 -2.98 32.84 13.73
N GLN A 110 -3.97 32.87 14.63
CA GLN A 110 -5.22 33.60 14.46
C GLN A 110 -5.13 35.13 14.69
N THR A 111 -4.02 35.67 15.21
CA THR A 111 -3.87 37.10 15.58
C THR A 111 -3.79 38.10 14.40
N LYS A 112 -4.22 37.74 13.18
CA LYS A 112 -3.89 38.51 11.96
C LYS A 112 -4.99 38.83 10.93
N SER A 113 -6.24 38.38 11.08
CA SER A 113 -7.30 38.74 10.11
C SER A 113 -8.69 39.01 10.71
N ASP A 114 -9.38 38.01 11.27
CA ASP A 114 -10.84 38.06 11.52
C ASP A 114 -11.19 37.84 12.98
N GLY A 115 -12.01 38.71 13.57
CA GLY A 115 -12.31 38.72 15.01
C GLY A 115 -13.19 37.57 15.54
N GLU A 116 -13.18 36.39 14.91
CA GLU A 116 -13.86 35.19 15.39
C GLU A 116 -12.92 34.33 16.26
N THR A 117 -13.38 33.89 17.42
CA THR A 117 -12.59 33.09 18.37
C THR A 117 -12.83 31.58 18.21
N TYR A 118 -11.78 30.75 18.25
CA TYR A 118 -11.92 29.28 18.23
C TYR A 118 -12.65 28.74 19.46
N MET A 119 -13.56 27.79 19.23
CA MET A 119 -14.27 27.07 20.27
C MET A 119 -13.90 25.58 20.26
N LEU A 120 -13.31 25.10 21.35
CA LEU A 120 -12.97 23.69 21.56
C LEU A 120 -14.25 22.88 21.85
N VAL A 121 -14.47 21.80 21.09
CA VAL A 121 -15.59 20.87 21.25
C VAL A 121 -15.03 19.53 21.76
N PRO A 122 -14.94 19.32 23.08
CA PRO A 122 -14.42 18.09 23.64
C PRO A 122 -15.48 16.97 23.64
N ARG A 123 -15.04 15.70 23.65
CA ARG A 123 -15.95 14.58 24.00
C ARG A 123 -16.52 14.78 25.41
N LYS A 124 -15.64 15.02 26.39
CA LYS A 124 -15.93 15.25 27.82
C LYS A 124 -14.82 16.13 28.45
N LEU A 125 -15.14 16.95 29.46
CA LEU A 125 -14.17 17.73 30.23
C LEU A 125 -13.67 16.93 31.43
N THR A 126 -12.39 16.56 31.45
CA THR A 126 -11.86 15.72 32.54
C THR A 126 -10.86 16.45 33.41
N VAL A 127 -10.41 15.79 34.48
CA VAL A 127 -9.39 16.34 35.39
C VAL A 127 -8.11 16.70 34.63
N SER A 128 -7.75 15.93 33.60
CA SER A 128 -6.60 16.23 32.74
C SER A 128 -6.84 17.48 31.89
N THR A 129 -8.01 17.62 31.28
CA THR A 129 -8.38 18.84 30.54
C THR A 129 -8.33 20.08 31.43
N LYS A 130 -8.81 19.97 32.68
CA LYS A 130 -8.78 21.08 33.65
C LYS A 130 -7.37 21.58 33.99
N LYS A 131 -6.30 20.78 33.79
CA LYS A 131 -4.91 21.18 34.08
C LYS A 131 -4.35 22.19 33.08
N TRP A 132 -4.70 22.09 31.80
CA TRP A 132 -4.13 22.92 30.73
C TRP A 132 -5.13 23.89 30.11
N LEU A 133 -6.43 23.65 30.25
CA LEU A 133 -7.48 24.48 29.66
C LEU A 133 -7.43 25.96 30.09
N PRO A 134 -7.21 26.32 31.38
CA PRO A 134 -7.12 27.73 31.79
C PRO A 134 -6.07 28.51 31.00
N ARG A 135 -4.92 27.90 30.72
CA ARG A 135 -3.83 28.52 29.97
C ARG A 135 -4.20 28.83 28.51
N LEU A 136 -5.05 28.02 27.88
CA LEU A 136 -5.53 28.27 26.52
C LEU A 136 -6.70 29.27 26.49
N GLN A 137 -7.53 29.28 27.54
CA GLN A 137 -8.59 30.28 27.71
C GLN A 137 -8.01 31.70 27.88
N GLU A 138 -6.89 31.86 28.58
CA GLU A 138 -6.14 33.14 28.64
C GLU A 138 -5.68 33.64 27.26
N LYS A 139 -5.50 32.71 26.30
CA LYS A 139 -5.14 33.01 24.90
C LYS A 139 -6.35 33.16 23.98
N GLY A 140 -7.54 33.20 24.54
CA GLY A 140 -8.79 33.42 23.82
C GLY A 140 -9.58 32.16 23.49
N LEU A 141 -9.09 30.93 23.69
CA LEU A 141 -9.87 29.72 23.36
C LEU A 141 -11.18 29.66 24.17
N LEU A 142 -12.32 29.56 23.48
CA LEU A 142 -13.59 29.25 24.11
C LEU A 142 -13.75 27.73 24.19
N VAL A 143 -14.56 27.26 25.14
CA VAL A 143 -14.79 25.84 25.33
C VAL A 143 -16.27 25.59 25.33
N PHE A 144 -16.71 24.67 24.49
CA PHE A 144 -18.05 24.12 24.56
C PHE A 144 -18.16 23.32 25.86
N ALA A 145 -18.81 23.92 26.86
CA ALA A 145 -18.82 23.40 28.22
C ALA A 145 -19.66 22.13 28.33
N GLU A 146 -19.14 21.12 29.02
CA GLU A 146 -19.91 19.96 29.45
C GLU A 146 -21.01 20.39 30.44
N GLY A 147 -22.09 19.60 30.50
CA GLY A 147 -23.09 19.70 31.57
C GLY A 147 -22.45 19.53 32.97
N THR A 148 -22.24 20.66 33.67
CA THR A 148 -21.89 20.83 35.10
C THR A 148 -20.46 20.50 35.56
N PRO A 149 -19.61 21.53 35.79
CA PRO A 149 -18.38 21.39 36.57
C PRO A 149 -18.58 21.27 38.10
N SER A 150 -19.80 21.44 38.62
CA SER A 150 -20.08 21.73 40.05
C SER A 150 -20.97 20.73 40.80
N LEU A 151 -21.39 19.61 40.22
CA LEU A 151 -22.09 18.58 40.98
C LEU A 151 -21.05 17.72 41.70
N LYS A 152 -21.12 17.67 43.04
CA LYS A 152 -20.40 16.69 43.89
C LYS A 152 -20.95 15.25 43.72
N HIS A 153 -21.79 15.06 42.72
CA HIS A 153 -22.72 13.97 42.55
C HIS A 153 -22.61 13.51 41.10
N SER A 154 -22.33 12.22 40.90
CA SER A 154 -22.21 11.61 39.58
C SER A 154 -23.56 11.55 38.86
N SER A 155 -23.57 11.18 37.56
CA SER A 155 -24.82 10.94 36.83
C SER A 155 -25.75 9.94 37.53
N ALA A 156 -25.15 8.98 38.25
CA ALA A 156 -25.84 8.01 39.08
C ALA A 156 -26.53 8.63 40.31
N ALA A 157 -25.91 9.63 40.95
CA ALA A 157 -26.50 10.35 42.07
C ALA A 157 -27.64 11.31 41.65
N ILE A 158 -27.83 11.55 40.33
CA ILE A 158 -29.03 12.22 39.82
C ILE A 158 -30.24 11.27 39.90
N LEU A 159 -30.03 10.00 39.56
CA LEU A 159 -31.10 9.01 39.41
C LEU A 159 -31.43 8.29 40.72
N TYR A 160 -30.41 7.94 41.51
CA TYR A 160 -30.51 7.03 42.65
C TYR A 160 -30.11 7.67 43.97
N ARG A 161 -30.70 7.19 45.07
CA ARG A 161 -30.39 7.64 46.44
C ARG A 161 -29.04 7.09 46.90
N ALA A 162 -28.42 7.72 47.89
CA ALA A 162 -27.21 7.16 48.53
C ALA A 162 -27.60 6.03 49.48
N ALA A 163 -26.85 4.92 49.47
CA ALA A 163 -27.07 3.82 50.41
C ALA A 163 -26.82 4.24 51.88
N THR A 164 -25.98 5.25 52.10
CA THR A 164 -25.68 5.81 53.43
C THR A 164 -26.79 6.69 54.00
N ASP A 165 -27.71 7.17 53.16
CA ASP A 165 -28.83 8.05 53.54
C ASP A 165 -30.02 7.77 52.60
N MET A 166 -30.67 6.63 52.87
CA MET A 166 -31.71 6.07 51.99
C MET A 166 -33.07 6.79 52.05
N ASP A 167 -33.26 7.65 53.05
CA ASP A 167 -34.51 8.40 53.26
C ASP A 167 -34.48 9.76 52.55
N THR A 168 -33.30 10.23 52.15
CA THR A 168 -33.14 11.43 51.33
C THR A 168 -33.44 11.10 49.85
N PRO A 169 -34.40 11.78 49.21
CA PRO A 169 -34.72 11.54 47.80
C PRO A 169 -33.53 11.86 46.88
N SER A 170 -33.44 11.16 45.74
CA SER A 170 -32.47 11.51 44.69
C SER A 170 -32.81 12.88 44.10
N LEU A 171 -31.84 13.50 43.42
CA LEU A 171 -32.09 14.79 42.78
C LEU A 171 -33.29 14.70 41.84
N LEU A 172 -33.40 13.64 41.02
CA LEU A 172 -34.53 13.47 40.12
C LEU A 172 -35.88 13.34 40.84
N GLU A 173 -35.94 12.61 41.96
CA GLU A 173 -37.15 12.49 42.78
C GLU A 173 -37.56 13.85 43.37
N GLU A 174 -36.60 14.69 43.73
CA GLU A 174 -36.85 16.04 44.26
C GLU A 174 -37.38 17.00 43.17
N VAL A 175 -36.73 17.06 42.00
CA VAL A 175 -37.09 18.05 40.95
C VAL A 175 -38.17 17.56 39.97
N CYS A 176 -38.26 16.26 39.71
CA CYS A 176 -39.14 15.67 38.70
C CYS A 176 -39.82 14.37 39.20
N PRO A 177 -40.66 14.40 40.24
CA PRO A 177 -41.24 13.20 40.86
C PRO A 177 -42.14 12.36 39.93
N GLY A 178 -42.54 12.91 38.77
CA GLY A 178 -43.34 12.20 37.76
C GLY A 178 -42.54 11.33 36.79
N VAL A 179 -41.20 11.38 36.83
CA VAL A 179 -40.32 10.56 35.97
C VAL A 179 -40.03 9.24 36.69
N LYS A 180 -40.30 8.11 36.02
CA LYS A 180 -40.02 6.78 36.58
C LYS A 180 -38.54 6.41 36.36
N VAL A 181 -37.89 5.92 37.40
CA VAL A 181 -36.56 5.30 37.37
C VAL A 181 -36.62 3.90 37.98
N PRO A 182 -35.67 2.99 37.67
CA PRO A 182 -35.54 1.74 38.40
C PRO A 182 -35.29 2.00 39.89
N GLU A 183 -35.73 1.13 40.78
CA GLU A 183 -35.35 1.25 42.20
C GLU A 183 -33.87 0.88 42.36
N GLY A 184 -33.10 1.71 43.06
CA GLY A 184 -31.67 1.48 43.22
C GLY A 184 -30.98 2.49 44.12
N TYR A 185 -29.76 2.15 44.51
CA TYR A 185 -28.94 2.88 45.46
C TYR A 185 -27.50 3.03 44.95
N VAL A 186 -26.87 4.16 45.30
CA VAL A 186 -25.44 4.41 45.10
C VAL A 186 -24.70 3.90 46.34
N CYS A 187 -23.81 2.94 46.14
CA CYS A 187 -23.04 2.26 47.17
C CYS A 187 -21.53 2.50 46.94
N THR A 188 -20.77 2.78 47.99
CA THR A 188 -19.31 3.01 47.90
C THR A 188 -18.48 1.88 48.48
N ASN A 189 -19.11 0.92 49.18
CA ASN A 189 -18.44 -0.23 49.77
C ASN A 189 -19.35 -1.47 49.78
N ILE A 190 -18.80 -2.62 50.20
CA ILE A 190 -19.51 -3.90 50.21
C ILE A 190 -20.63 -3.95 51.26
N GLU A 191 -20.47 -3.28 52.41
CA GLU A 191 -21.49 -3.25 53.46
C GLU A 191 -22.74 -2.51 52.98
N GLU A 192 -22.56 -1.38 52.31
CA GLU A 192 -23.64 -0.62 51.65
C GLU A 192 -24.30 -1.40 50.52
N LEU A 193 -23.53 -2.18 49.74
CA LEU A 193 -24.09 -3.07 48.71
C LEU A 193 -24.98 -4.16 49.34
N LEU A 194 -24.56 -4.77 50.44
CA LEU A 194 -25.33 -5.78 51.14
C LEU A 194 -26.61 -5.20 51.76
N ASP A 195 -26.53 -4.02 52.40
CA ASP A 195 -27.71 -3.35 52.98
C ASP A 195 -28.71 -2.91 51.90
N ALA A 196 -28.22 -2.37 50.78
CA ALA A 196 -29.04 -2.02 49.63
C ALA A 196 -29.73 -3.26 49.02
N TYR A 197 -29.03 -4.40 48.92
CA TYR A 197 -29.60 -5.66 48.43
C TYR A 197 -30.74 -6.15 49.33
N SER A 198 -30.49 -6.24 50.64
CA SER A 198 -31.51 -6.67 51.62
C SER A 198 -32.74 -5.75 51.63
N ARG A 199 -32.56 -4.46 51.37
CA ARG A 199 -33.68 -3.51 51.28
C ARG A 199 -34.45 -3.61 49.97
N LEU A 200 -33.78 -3.80 48.84
CA LEU A 200 -34.46 -4.10 47.57
C LEU A 200 -35.26 -5.42 47.67
N GLU A 201 -34.73 -6.41 48.40
CA GLU A 201 -35.42 -7.67 48.70
C GLU A 201 -36.64 -7.49 49.63
N SER A 202 -36.57 -6.57 50.60
CA SER A 202 -37.63 -6.37 51.60
C SER A 202 -38.71 -5.36 51.23
N ASN A 203 -38.39 -4.34 50.41
CA ASN A 203 -39.26 -3.19 50.12
C ASN A 203 -40.15 -3.37 48.89
N THR A 204 -39.86 -4.34 48.02
CA THR A 204 -40.68 -4.56 46.83
C THR A 204 -42.02 -5.20 47.20
N GLN A 205 -43.13 -4.54 46.81
CA GLN A 205 -44.40 -5.21 46.59
C GLN A 205 -44.14 -6.54 45.85
N ARG A 206 -44.44 -7.66 46.51
CA ARG A 206 -44.02 -9.03 46.15
C ARG A 206 -44.35 -9.51 44.73
N ASP A 207 -45.12 -8.77 43.95
CA ASP A 207 -45.68 -9.20 42.66
C ASP A 207 -44.84 -8.81 41.43
N LYS A 208 -43.71 -8.09 41.61
CA LYS A 208 -42.85 -7.61 40.49
C LYS A 208 -41.33 -7.78 40.68
N TRP A 209 -40.87 -8.41 41.76
CA TRP A 209 -39.45 -8.64 41.98
C TRP A 209 -38.97 -9.88 41.19
N THR A 210 -37.96 -9.71 40.34
CA THR A 210 -37.42 -10.78 39.49
C THR A 210 -36.33 -11.62 40.18
N GLY A 211 -35.97 -11.30 41.43
CA GLY A 211 -34.88 -11.95 42.17
C GLY A 211 -33.47 -11.51 41.75
N THR A 212 -33.33 -10.56 40.82
CA THR A 212 -32.03 -10.20 40.24
C THR A 212 -31.79 -8.69 40.28
N VAL A 213 -30.61 -8.29 40.76
CA VAL A 213 -30.14 -6.89 40.74
C VAL A 213 -29.03 -6.69 39.71
N GLU A 214 -28.89 -5.48 39.18
CA GLU A 214 -27.80 -5.07 38.30
C GLU A 214 -26.81 -4.16 39.05
N LEU A 215 -25.53 -4.53 39.05
CA LEU A 215 -24.42 -3.71 39.54
C LEU A 215 -23.78 -2.91 38.40
N MET A 216 -23.58 -1.61 38.60
CA MET A 216 -22.97 -0.69 37.62
C MET A 216 -21.88 0.18 38.27
N PRO A 217 -20.59 0.00 37.94
CA PRO A 217 -19.53 0.87 38.44
C PRO A 217 -19.67 2.30 37.88
N ILE A 218 -19.59 3.34 38.73
CA ILE A 218 -19.78 4.74 38.31
C ILE A 218 -18.64 5.23 37.40
N LYS A 219 -17.42 4.68 37.55
CA LYS A 219 -16.30 4.95 36.65
C LYS A 219 -16.44 4.30 35.26
N ALA A 220 -17.40 3.40 35.08
CA ALA A 220 -17.69 2.69 33.83
C ALA A 220 -19.07 3.07 33.25
N LEU A 221 -19.45 4.35 33.35
CA LEU A 221 -20.63 4.89 32.66
C LEU A 221 -20.36 4.98 31.15
N GLY A 222 -20.41 3.81 30.51
CA GLY A 222 -20.23 3.56 29.09
C GLY A 222 -20.51 2.10 28.74
N GLY A 223 -21.48 1.46 29.38
CA GLY A 223 -22.05 0.17 28.95
C GLY A 223 -21.28 -1.12 29.32
N ALA A 224 -19.96 -1.09 29.52
CA ALA A 224 -19.22 -2.26 29.98
C ALA A 224 -19.28 -2.45 31.50
N GLY A 225 -19.68 -3.64 31.94
CA GLY A 225 -19.57 -4.07 33.35
C GLY A 225 -20.88 -4.14 34.14
N ARG A 226 -22.03 -4.36 33.49
CA ARG A 226 -23.27 -4.72 34.20
C ARG A 226 -23.15 -6.16 34.70
N ILE A 227 -23.19 -6.34 36.00
CA ILE A 227 -23.17 -7.67 36.62
C ILE A 227 -24.55 -7.92 37.19
N ARG A 228 -25.20 -8.98 36.71
CA ARG A 228 -26.46 -9.45 37.28
C ARG A 228 -26.15 -10.37 38.44
N VAL A 229 -26.72 -10.06 39.59
CA VAL A 229 -26.55 -10.85 40.79
C VAL A 229 -27.92 -11.33 41.25
N GLY A 230 -28.06 -12.66 41.42
CA GLY A 230 -29.28 -13.31 41.86
C GLY A 230 -29.28 -13.73 43.33
N SER A 231 -28.15 -13.58 44.05
CA SER A 231 -28.08 -13.89 45.47
C SER A 231 -27.06 -13.05 46.24
N GLU A 232 -27.27 -12.91 47.56
CA GLU A 232 -26.30 -12.30 48.47
C GLU A 232 -24.93 -13.04 48.44
N GLN A 233 -24.95 -14.36 48.25
CA GLN A 233 -23.73 -15.17 48.18
C GLN A 233 -22.88 -14.82 46.96
N GLU A 234 -23.51 -14.56 45.81
CA GLU A 234 -22.83 -14.07 44.61
C GLU A 234 -22.22 -12.68 44.84
N LEU A 235 -22.92 -11.75 45.53
CA LEU A 235 -22.38 -10.42 45.88
C LEU A 235 -21.09 -10.51 46.69
N ARG A 236 -21.02 -11.45 47.64
CA ARG A 236 -19.84 -11.66 48.49
C ARG A 236 -18.64 -12.29 47.76
N MET A 237 -18.84 -12.87 46.58
CA MET A 237 -17.79 -13.50 45.77
C MET A 237 -17.02 -12.52 44.87
N TYR A 238 -17.47 -11.27 44.74
CA TYR A 238 -16.83 -10.29 43.87
C TYR A 238 -15.83 -9.38 44.62
N ASP A 239 -14.55 -9.54 44.32
CA ASP A 239 -13.46 -8.71 44.86
C ASP A 239 -13.28 -7.42 44.04
N PHE A 240 -14.13 -6.41 44.28
CA PHE A 240 -14.04 -5.12 43.59
C PHE A 240 -13.05 -4.17 44.27
N PRO A 241 -12.22 -3.42 43.52
CA PRO A 241 -11.63 -2.19 44.00
C PRO A 241 -12.74 -1.15 44.11
N LEU A 242 -13.43 -1.12 45.26
CA LEU A 242 -14.66 -0.34 45.46
C LEU A 242 -14.39 1.17 45.34
N GLY A 243 -14.75 1.73 44.19
CA GLY A 243 -15.28 3.09 44.10
C GLY A 243 -16.81 3.05 44.14
N ASP A 244 -17.43 4.22 44.01
CA ASP A 244 -18.84 4.44 43.69
C ASP A 244 -19.44 3.39 42.69
N VAL A 245 -20.39 2.56 43.13
CA VAL A 245 -21.16 1.55 42.36
C VAL A 245 -22.65 1.83 42.52
N VAL A 246 -23.45 1.62 41.47
CA VAL A 246 -24.92 1.65 41.55
C VAL A 246 -25.47 0.22 41.58
N MET A 247 -26.28 -0.09 42.58
CA MET A 247 -27.10 -1.31 42.61
C MET A 247 -28.55 -0.94 42.28
N LYS A 248 -29.17 -1.60 41.30
CA LYS A 248 -30.57 -1.35 40.95
C LYS A 248 -31.32 -2.63 40.59
N THR A 249 -32.66 -2.58 40.64
CA THR A 249 -33.51 -3.66 40.15
C THR A 249 -33.33 -3.87 38.65
N ALA A 250 -33.27 -5.13 38.22
CA ALA A 250 -33.24 -5.44 36.79
C ALA A 250 -34.60 -5.11 36.16
N VAL A 251 -34.61 -4.23 35.15
CA VAL A 251 -35.82 -3.94 34.38
C VAL A 251 -36.01 -5.02 33.33
N THR A 252 -37.14 -5.73 33.38
CA THR A 252 -37.53 -6.65 32.29
C THR A 252 -38.04 -5.80 31.13
N ILE A 253 -37.50 -6.04 29.93
CA ILE A 253 -37.86 -5.27 28.73
C ILE A 253 -39.01 -6.01 28.04
N ASP A 254 -40.05 -5.29 27.66
CA ASP A 254 -41.20 -5.85 26.95
C ASP A 254 -40.75 -6.38 25.58
N SER A 255 -40.75 -7.70 25.41
CA SER A 255 -40.29 -8.40 24.19
C SER A 255 -41.40 -8.60 23.16
N SER A 256 -42.61 -8.08 23.43
CA SER A 256 -43.81 -8.29 22.60
C SER A 256 -43.80 -7.55 21.25
N MET A 257 -42.85 -6.64 21.02
CA MET A 257 -42.63 -5.99 19.72
C MET A 257 -41.34 -6.52 19.06
N ASP A 258 -41.51 -7.43 18.10
CA ASP A 258 -40.46 -7.90 17.17
C ASP A 258 -39.08 -8.13 17.81
N ASN A 259 -39.01 -9.06 18.79
CA ASN A 259 -37.79 -9.73 19.25
C ASN A 259 -36.55 -8.86 19.59
N SER A 260 -36.70 -7.55 19.81
CA SER A 260 -35.58 -6.65 20.14
C SER A 260 -35.98 -5.68 21.25
N PRO A 261 -35.21 -5.59 22.35
CA PRO A 261 -35.53 -4.68 23.44
C PRO A 261 -35.49 -3.21 23.00
N CYS A 262 -36.62 -2.50 23.15
CA CYS A 262 -36.71 -1.10 22.76
C CYS A 262 -36.07 -0.18 23.82
N THR A 263 -34.81 0.19 23.55
CA THR A 263 -34.11 1.26 24.24
C THR A 263 -34.18 2.54 23.39
N VAL A 264 -34.65 3.64 23.98
CA VAL A 264 -34.78 4.94 23.32
C VAL A 264 -33.71 5.89 23.84
N TYR A 265 -32.97 6.52 22.93
CA TYR A 265 -32.00 7.57 23.25
C TYR A 265 -32.56 8.93 22.83
N ILE A 266 -32.45 9.92 23.72
CA ILE A 266 -32.76 11.32 23.42
C ILE A 266 -31.51 12.14 23.71
N GLY A 267 -30.79 12.52 22.66
CA GLY A 267 -29.64 13.42 22.78
C GLY A 267 -30.06 14.85 23.08
N PHE A 268 -29.16 15.66 23.63
CA PHE A 268 -29.39 17.09 23.83
C PHE A 268 -28.14 17.90 23.54
N LEU A 269 -28.34 19.12 23.03
CA LEU A 269 -27.30 20.10 22.73
C LEU A 269 -27.78 21.48 23.18
N GLN A 270 -27.05 22.09 24.12
CA GLN A 270 -27.37 23.40 24.69
C GLN A 270 -28.82 23.50 25.20
N GLY A 271 -29.23 22.52 26.01
CA GLY A 271 -30.59 22.47 26.57
C GLY A 271 -31.71 22.19 25.56
N LYS A 272 -31.39 21.96 24.27
CA LYS A 272 -32.36 21.52 23.25
C LYS A 272 -32.26 20.02 23.03
N LEU A 273 -33.39 19.32 23.09
CA LEU A 273 -33.47 17.90 22.78
C LEU A 273 -33.35 17.66 21.27
N LEU A 274 -32.61 16.63 20.89
CA LEU A 274 -32.60 16.04 19.56
C LEU A 274 -33.80 15.08 19.42
N PRO A 275 -34.23 14.76 18.19
CA PRO A 275 -35.27 13.76 17.98
C PRO A 275 -34.93 12.42 18.66
N PRO A 276 -35.92 11.74 19.26
CA PRO A 276 -35.70 10.42 19.87
C PRO A 276 -35.29 9.40 18.80
N VAL A 277 -34.39 8.50 19.17
CA VAL A 277 -33.93 7.38 18.32
C VAL A 277 -34.02 6.06 19.08
N GLU A 278 -34.28 4.98 18.35
CA GLU A 278 -34.23 3.64 18.90
C GLU A 278 -32.82 3.07 18.72
N VAL A 279 -32.30 2.41 19.76
CA VAL A 279 -31.00 1.75 19.75
C VAL A 279 -31.19 0.25 19.90
N LEU A 280 -30.71 -0.48 18.90
CA LEU A 280 -30.73 -1.94 18.83
C LEU A 280 -29.34 -2.46 19.15
N ARG A 281 -29.22 -3.27 20.21
CA ARG A 281 -27.96 -3.89 20.65
C ARG A 281 -28.04 -5.40 20.48
N ASN A 282 -27.18 -5.99 19.67
CA ASN A 282 -27.08 -7.46 19.54
C ASN A 282 -25.93 -7.98 20.43
N SER A 283 -26.28 -8.71 21.49
CA SER A 283 -25.33 -9.26 22.47
C SER A 283 -24.36 -10.30 21.90
N ASN A 284 -24.70 -10.95 20.77
CA ASN A 284 -23.89 -12.03 20.19
C ASN A 284 -22.94 -11.58 19.07
N ALA A 285 -23.12 -10.38 18.51
CA ALA A 285 -22.39 -9.90 17.34
C ALA A 285 -21.62 -8.59 17.54
N PHE A 286 -21.65 -8.01 18.75
CA PHE A 286 -21.02 -6.71 19.06
C PHE A 286 -21.43 -5.57 18.10
N THR A 287 -22.62 -5.69 17.49
CA THR A 287 -23.17 -4.71 16.54
C THR A 287 -24.18 -3.81 17.24
N VAL A 288 -24.03 -2.51 17.03
CA VAL A 288 -24.97 -1.47 17.47
C VAL A 288 -25.64 -0.90 16.23
N ALA A 289 -26.96 -0.77 16.28
CA ALA A 289 -27.73 -0.06 15.26
C ALA A 289 -28.61 1.02 15.90
N ILE A 290 -28.79 2.12 15.19
CA ILE A 290 -29.58 3.28 15.61
C ILE A 290 -30.54 3.60 14.48
N ARG A 291 -31.81 3.81 14.79
CA ARG A 291 -32.80 4.19 13.79
C ARG A 291 -33.74 5.27 14.27
N SER A 292 -34.40 5.92 13.33
CA SER A 292 -35.48 6.86 13.63
C SER A 292 -36.55 6.19 14.52
N CYS A 293 -36.98 6.86 15.58
CA CYS A 293 -37.95 6.29 16.53
C CYS A 293 -39.29 5.97 15.86
N ARG A 294 -39.80 4.75 16.10
CA ARG A 294 -41.05 4.20 15.56
C ARG A 294 -42.16 4.11 16.61
N LEU A 295 -41.87 4.46 17.86
CA LEU A 295 -42.87 4.51 18.94
C LEU A 295 -44.00 5.48 18.63
N ASP A 296 -45.16 5.27 19.26
CA ASP A 296 -46.30 6.14 19.06
C ASP A 296 -46.00 7.58 19.51
N GLN A 297 -46.67 8.54 18.85
CA GLN A 297 -46.39 9.95 19.06
C GLN A 297 -46.69 10.41 20.49
N LYS A 298 -47.65 9.79 21.18
CA LYS A 298 -48.01 10.14 22.56
C LYS A 298 -46.89 9.74 23.53
N LEU A 299 -46.29 8.57 23.35
CA LEU A 299 -45.16 8.09 24.13
C LEU A 299 -43.90 8.92 23.85
N GLN A 300 -43.64 9.26 22.57
CA GLN A 300 -42.55 10.17 22.21
C GLN A 300 -42.69 11.54 22.88
N THR A 301 -43.88 12.17 22.80
CA THR A 301 -44.15 13.45 23.49
C THR A 301 -43.92 13.33 24.99
N LYS A 302 -44.42 12.27 25.63
CA LYS A 302 -44.23 12.04 27.07
C LYS A 302 -42.75 11.97 27.46
N MET A 303 -41.92 11.25 26.69
CA MET A 303 -40.48 11.15 26.96
C MET A 303 -39.75 12.48 26.75
N VAL A 304 -40.10 13.22 25.70
CA VAL A 304 -39.54 14.55 25.41
C VAL A 304 -39.91 15.55 26.51
N ASP A 305 -41.15 15.51 27.01
CA ASP A 305 -41.61 16.37 28.10
C ASP A 305 -40.85 16.06 29.40
N TRP A 306 -40.66 14.77 29.73
CA TRP A 306 -39.84 14.36 30.88
C TRP A 306 -38.42 14.89 30.76
N CYS A 307 -37.74 14.62 29.65
CA CYS A 307 -36.36 15.05 29.44
C CYS A 307 -36.23 16.57 29.44
N THR A 308 -37.23 17.29 28.91
CA THR A 308 -37.29 18.76 28.94
C THR A 308 -37.40 19.27 30.38
N GLU A 309 -38.28 18.69 31.19
CA GLU A 309 -38.43 19.08 32.59
C GLU A 309 -37.17 18.78 33.41
N VAL A 310 -36.52 17.63 33.17
CA VAL A 310 -35.22 17.30 33.80
C VAL A 310 -34.17 18.35 33.44
N LEU A 311 -34.02 18.70 32.16
CA LEU A 311 -33.05 19.73 31.74
C LEU A 311 -33.36 21.11 32.33
N LYS A 312 -34.64 21.48 32.47
CA LYS A 312 -35.04 22.78 33.05
C LYS A 312 -34.77 22.87 34.55
N LYS A 313 -35.02 21.80 35.30
CA LYS A 313 -35.01 21.81 36.77
C LYS A 313 -33.70 21.33 37.38
N THR A 314 -32.88 20.60 36.63
CA THR A 314 -31.54 20.19 37.08
C THR A 314 -30.49 21.20 36.61
N ARG A 315 -29.30 21.17 37.23
CA ARG A 315 -28.13 21.92 36.75
C ARG A 315 -27.41 21.23 35.56
N LEU A 316 -28.06 20.28 34.86
CA LEU A 316 -27.54 19.72 33.60
C LEU A 316 -27.52 20.82 32.54
N ASN A 317 -26.37 21.51 32.46
CA ASN A 317 -26.25 22.89 32.00
C ASN A 317 -26.92 23.19 30.64
N ALA A 318 -27.57 24.36 30.57
CA ALA A 318 -28.10 25.00 29.36
C ALA A 318 -27.09 25.12 28.18
N GLN A 319 -25.80 24.87 28.39
CA GLN A 319 -24.76 24.87 27.36
C GLN A 319 -24.23 23.46 26.97
N GLY A 320 -24.63 22.40 27.67
CA GLY A 320 -24.00 21.07 27.58
C GLY A 320 -24.46 20.16 26.43
N VAL A 321 -23.76 19.04 26.26
CA VAL A 321 -24.13 17.89 25.40
C VAL A 321 -24.30 16.64 26.26
N GLY A 322 -25.20 15.73 25.89
CA GLY A 322 -25.39 14.44 26.57
C GLY A 322 -26.57 13.65 26.01
N THR A 323 -26.86 12.48 26.58
CA THR A 323 -28.03 11.67 26.21
C THR A 323 -28.84 11.21 27.43
N PHE A 324 -30.15 11.13 27.24
CA PHE A 324 -31.06 10.37 28.09
C PHE A 324 -31.28 8.98 27.49
N GLU A 325 -31.10 7.92 28.26
CA GLU A 325 -31.40 6.54 27.88
C GLU A 325 -32.69 6.09 28.61
N LEU A 326 -33.72 5.76 27.84
CA LEU A 326 -35.01 5.31 28.35
C LEU A 326 -35.28 3.88 27.91
N LEU A 327 -35.83 3.07 28.81
CA LEU A 327 -36.34 1.73 28.52
C LEU A 327 -37.86 1.76 28.48
N ILE A 328 -38.46 1.04 27.53
CA ILE A 328 -39.91 0.86 27.49
C ILE A 328 -40.28 -0.42 28.23
N ASN A 329 -41.07 -0.28 29.29
CA ASN A 329 -41.55 -1.40 30.12
C ASN A 329 -43.06 -1.29 30.30
N ASP A 330 -43.82 -2.32 29.91
CA ASP A 330 -45.29 -2.35 29.89
C ASP A 330 -45.93 -1.10 29.22
N GLY A 331 -45.36 -0.65 28.10
CA GLY A 331 -45.84 0.56 27.38
C GLY A 331 -45.54 1.90 28.06
N GLU A 332 -44.76 1.91 29.14
CA GLU A 332 -44.37 3.11 29.88
C GLU A 332 -42.85 3.35 29.79
N PRO A 333 -42.38 4.60 29.64
CA PRO A 333 -40.96 4.90 29.63
C PRO A 333 -40.40 4.89 31.05
N VAL A 334 -39.19 4.35 31.19
CA VAL A 334 -38.41 4.35 32.44
C VAL A 334 -37.04 4.95 32.13
N LEU A 335 -36.69 6.04 32.81
CA LEU A 335 -35.38 6.69 32.66
C LEU A 335 -34.32 5.79 33.28
N HIS A 336 -33.45 5.23 32.44
CA HIS A 336 -32.48 4.20 32.86
C HIS A 336 -31.09 4.76 33.09
N ASN A 337 -30.70 5.78 32.30
CA ASN A 337 -29.38 6.39 32.40
C ASN A 337 -29.39 7.83 31.85
N VAL A 338 -28.44 8.65 32.33
CA VAL A 338 -28.17 10.00 31.83
C VAL A 338 -26.66 10.14 31.65
N THR A 339 -26.21 10.49 30.45
CA THR A 339 -24.80 10.73 30.16
C THR A 339 -24.57 12.21 29.82
N SER A 340 -23.31 12.61 29.95
CA SER A 340 -22.81 13.96 29.67
C SER A 340 -21.59 13.82 28.76
N GLY A 341 -21.57 14.57 27.66
CA GLY A 341 -20.55 14.45 26.62
C GLY A 341 -21.12 13.98 25.28
N PHE A 342 -20.29 14.04 24.23
CA PHE A 342 -20.62 13.43 22.94
C PHE A 342 -20.51 11.90 23.04
N GLU A 343 -21.57 11.23 22.59
CA GLU A 343 -21.64 9.78 22.39
C GLU A 343 -21.78 9.43 20.90
N ASN A 344 -21.52 8.17 20.53
CA ASN A 344 -21.55 7.69 19.13
C ASN A 344 -22.90 7.98 18.45
N GLU A 345 -24.00 7.94 19.21
CA GLU A 345 -25.37 8.17 18.76
C GLU A 345 -25.59 9.58 18.20
N HIS A 346 -24.77 10.57 18.59
CA HIS A 346 -24.91 11.94 18.12
C HIS A 346 -24.53 12.10 16.65
N PHE A 347 -23.56 11.34 16.12
CA PHE A 347 -23.03 11.58 14.78
C PHE A 347 -24.04 11.22 13.67
N PRO A 348 -24.74 10.07 13.71
CA PRO A 348 -25.82 9.79 12.77
C PRO A 348 -26.95 10.83 12.84
N LEU A 349 -27.33 11.27 14.05
CA LEU A 349 -28.37 12.28 14.26
C LEU A 349 -27.98 13.64 13.66
N LEU A 350 -26.76 14.09 13.91
CA LEU A 350 -26.26 15.37 13.38
C LEU A 350 -26.05 15.31 11.86
N PHE A 351 -25.62 14.15 11.34
CA PHE A 351 -25.52 13.93 9.91
C PHE A 351 -26.90 14.01 9.24
N ALA A 352 -27.88 13.28 9.76
CA ALA A 352 -29.25 13.29 9.25
C ALA A 352 -29.86 14.71 9.33
N GLN A 353 -29.73 15.41 10.47
CA GLN A 353 -30.20 16.80 10.59
C GLN A 353 -29.55 17.75 9.57
N LYS A 354 -28.26 17.56 9.30
CA LYS A 354 -27.51 18.43 8.39
C LYS A 354 -27.85 18.20 6.92
N TYR A 355 -27.96 16.94 6.51
CA TYR A 355 -28.04 16.58 5.09
C TYR A 355 -29.41 16.06 4.65
N ALA A 356 -30.21 15.51 5.56
CA ALA A 356 -31.51 14.89 5.29
C ALA A 356 -32.52 15.06 6.46
N PRO A 357 -32.85 16.31 6.86
CA PRO A 357 -33.59 16.59 8.11
C PRO A 357 -35.02 16.05 8.15
N THR A 358 -35.61 15.72 7.00
CA THR A 358 -36.98 15.19 6.88
C THR A 358 -37.01 13.69 6.60
N SER A 359 -35.86 13.04 6.55
CA SER A 359 -35.74 11.63 6.16
C SER A 359 -35.65 10.71 7.37
N ARG A 360 -36.11 9.47 7.18
CA ARG A 360 -35.83 8.34 8.07
C ARG A 360 -34.39 7.89 7.86
N PHE A 361 -33.79 7.31 8.90
CA PHE A 361 -32.46 6.72 8.79
C PHE A 361 -32.29 5.47 9.63
N TYR A 362 -31.33 4.66 9.23
CA TYR A 362 -30.81 3.49 9.94
C TYR A 362 -29.27 3.55 9.87
N ALA A 363 -28.63 3.70 11.01
CA ALA A 363 -27.19 3.67 11.14
C ALA A 363 -26.75 2.38 11.84
N TRP A 364 -25.67 1.77 11.38
CA TRP A 364 -25.19 0.52 11.95
C TRP A 364 -23.67 0.46 11.95
N THR A 365 -23.15 -0.41 12.81
CA THR A 365 -21.73 -0.73 12.87
C THR A 365 -21.41 -1.96 12.03
N PHE A 366 -20.32 -1.92 11.28
CA PHE A 366 -19.73 -3.09 10.62
C PHE A 366 -18.20 -3.01 10.69
N THR A 367 -17.51 -4.14 10.64
CA THR A 367 -16.04 -4.19 10.62
C THR A 367 -15.56 -4.54 9.20
N PRO A 368 -15.13 -3.56 8.38
CA PRO A 368 -14.68 -3.81 7.02
C PRO A 368 -13.46 -4.73 6.99
N ALA A 369 -13.40 -5.65 6.02
CA ALA A 369 -12.25 -6.51 5.84
C ALA A 369 -10.99 -5.71 5.46
N GLN A 370 -9.80 -6.24 5.77
CA GLN A 370 -8.52 -5.62 5.42
C GLN A 370 -8.39 -5.30 3.92
N THR A 371 -8.98 -6.13 3.08
CA THR A 371 -8.94 -6.02 1.62
C THR A 371 -9.95 -5.04 1.05
N LEU A 372 -10.93 -4.58 1.83
CA LEU A 372 -11.97 -3.65 1.40
C LEU A 372 -11.61 -2.22 1.81
N ASP A 373 -11.22 -1.38 0.85
CA ASP A 373 -11.04 0.06 1.07
C ASP A 373 -12.35 0.85 0.89
N VAL A 374 -12.42 2.04 1.49
CA VAL A 374 -13.62 2.90 1.49
C VAL A 374 -14.05 3.27 0.06
N TRP A 375 -13.12 3.46 -0.86
CA TRP A 375 -13.43 3.79 -2.26
C TRP A 375 -14.02 2.59 -2.99
N THR A 376 -13.47 1.39 -2.82
CA THR A 376 -14.06 0.16 -3.35
C THR A 376 -15.49 -0.03 -2.83
N PHE A 377 -15.73 0.17 -1.53
CA PHE A 377 -17.07 0.09 -0.96
C PHE A 377 -18.00 1.19 -1.54
N TRP A 378 -17.52 2.43 -1.60
CA TRP A 378 -18.27 3.56 -2.16
C TRP A 378 -18.68 3.33 -3.62
N TYR A 379 -17.81 2.73 -4.42
CA TYR A 379 -18.11 2.40 -5.82
C TYR A 379 -19.13 1.28 -5.95
N ARG A 380 -19.07 0.26 -5.10
CA ARG A 380 -20.13 -0.75 -5.02
C ARG A 380 -21.50 -0.09 -4.74
N LEU A 381 -21.56 0.83 -3.77
CA LEU A 381 -22.79 1.58 -3.48
C LEU A 381 -23.25 2.44 -4.67
N TYR A 382 -22.34 3.09 -5.40
CA TYR A 382 -22.72 3.89 -6.57
C TYR A 382 -23.22 3.04 -7.73
N ASP A 383 -22.54 1.92 -8.01
CA ASP A 383 -22.92 1.02 -9.10
C ASP A 383 -24.30 0.39 -8.84
N SER A 384 -24.65 0.19 -7.57
CA SER A 384 -26.00 -0.22 -7.17
C SER A 384 -26.99 0.94 -7.00
N GLY A 385 -26.58 2.19 -7.25
CA GLY A 385 -27.43 3.37 -7.18
C GLY A 385 -27.90 3.74 -5.76
N VAL A 386 -27.21 3.25 -4.72
CA VAL A 386 -27.60 3.43 -3.31
C VAL A 386 -26.63 4.31 -2.53
N ASN A 387 -25.70 5.04 -3.14
CA ASN A 387 -24.79 5.92 -2.41
C ASN A 387 -25.42 7.30 -2.11
N PHE A 388 -25.24 7.79 -0.88
CA PHE A 388 -25.75 9.09 -0.45
C PHE A 388 -24.67 10.17 -0.62
N ARG A 389 -24.75 11.00 -1.66
CA ARG A 389 -23.87 12.14 -1.98
C ARG A 389 -24.29 13.43 -1.24
N PRO A 390 -23.54 13.90 -0.24
CA PRO A 390 -23.78 15.20 0.40
C PRO A 390 -23.17 16.33 -0.45
N GLY A 391 -23.94 17.37 -0.80
CA GLY A 391 -23.39 18.53 -1.52
C GLY A 391 -24.36 19.19 -2.50
N LYS A 392 -23.85 19.87 -3.55
CA LYS A 392 -24.67 20.75 -4.42
C LYS A 392 -25.75 20.04 -5.25
N LYS A 393 -25.57 18.77 -5.62
CA LYS A 393 -26.61 17.89 -6.21
C LYS A 393 -26.98 16.84 -5.16
N ARG A 394 -27.77 17.23 -4.16
CA ARG A 394 -28.11 16.38 -3.00
C ARG A 394 -28.87 15.13 -3.44
N SER A 395 -28.32 13.96 -3.15
CA SER A 395 -29.14 12.76 -3.04
C SER A 395 -30.05 12.90 -1.81
N THR A 396 -31.33 12.61 -1.94
CA THR A 396 -32.29 12.67 -0.82
C THR A 396 -32.35 11.36 -0.03
N ASN A 397 -31.69 10.31 -0.52
CA ASN A 397 -31.69 8.97 0.02
C ASN A 397 -30.44 8.21 -0.46
N GLY A 398 -30.05 7.14 0.25
CA GLY A 398 -28.86 6.33 -0.04
C GLY A 398 -28.08 5.97 1.23
N VAL A 399 -26.84 5.50 1.07
CA VAL A 399 -25.92 5.04 2.12
C VAL A 399 -24.65 5.88 2.13
N PHE A 400 -24.19 6.25 3.33
CA PHE A 400 -22.94 6.97 3.54
C PHE A 400 -22.11 6.32 4.66
N PRO A 401 -20.78 6.15 4.49
CA PRO A 401 -19.91 5.79 5.61
C PRO A 401 -19.65 7.00 6.50
N LEU A 402 -20.14 6.97 7.75
CA LEU A 402 -19.89 8.02 8.76
C LEU A 402 -18.47 7.97 9.31
N VAL A 403 -17.90 6.77 9.39
CA VAL A 403 -16.48 6.49 9.63
C VAL A 403 -16.14 5.15 9.00
N PHE A 404 -14.99 5.05 8.33
CA PHE A 404 -14.52 3.81 7.71
C PHE A 404 -13.09 3.51 8.14
N GLN A 405 -12.89 2.38 8.79
CA GLN A 405 -11.61 1.91 9.30
C GLN A 405 -11.50 0.41 9.01
N LYS A 406 -10.46 0.00 8.29
CA LYS A 406 -10.22 -1.42 7.97
C LYS A 406 -9.94 -2.20 9.25
N GLU A 407 -10.54 -3.38 9.39
CA GLU A 407 -10.41 -4.27 10.55
C GLU A 407 -10.87 -3.64 11.90
N GLN A 408 -11.52 -2.48 11.88
CA GLN A 408 -12.06 -1.80 13.06
C GLN A 408 -13.56 -1.49 12.90
N GLN A 409 -14.25 -1.27 14.02
CA GLN A 409 -15.67 -0.96 14.02
C GLN A 409 -15.92 0.38 13.31
N SER A 410 -16.63 0.32 12.19
CA SER A 410 -16.96 1.46 11.32
C SER A 410 -18.46 1.73 11.36
N TRP A 411 -18.86 2.98 11.16
CA TRP A 411 -20.26 3.41 11.19
C TRP A 411 -20.74 3.78 9.79
N PHE A 412 -21.93 3.29 9.45
CA PHE A 412 -22.60 3.54 8.18
C PHE A 412 -24.00 4.09 8.47
N ILE A 413 -24.55 4.90 7.57
CA ILE A 413 -25.91 5.41 7.66
C ILE A 413 -26.64 5.23 6.33
N ALA A 414 -27.81 4.61 6.38
CA ALA A 414 -28.78 4.57 5.30
C ALA A 414 -29.86 5.61 5.58
N VAL A 415 -30.22 6.38 4.55
CA VAL A 415 -31.21 7.45 4.61
C VAL A 415 -32.27 7.21 3.53
N GLY A 416 -33.53 7.48 3.87
CA GLY A 416 -34.67 7.32 2.98
C GLY A 416 -35.89 8.11 3.46
N ASP A 417 -36.87 8.28 2.59
CA ASP A 417 -38.16 8.88 2.91
C ASP A 417 -39.07 7.93 3.71
N THR A 418 -38.91 6.61 3.54
CA THR A 418 -39.64 5.58 4.28
C THR A 418 -38.71 4.56 4.94
N ASP A 419 -39.22 3.84 5.94
CA ASP A 419 -38.48 2.78 6.64
C ASP A 419 -38.12 1.62 5.69
N GLU A 420 -38.99 1.29 4.73
CA GLU A 420 -38.75 0.23 3.73
C GLU A 420 -37.58 0.58 2.81
N LYS A 421 -37.46 1.86 2.43
CA LYS A 421 -36.38 2.32 1.56
C LYS A 421 -35.04 2.36 2.29
N VAL A 422 -35.05 2.78 3.55
CA VAL A 422 -33.88 2.71 4.43
C VAL A 422 -33.40 1.26 4.58
N GLU A 423 -34.32 0.32 4.81
CA GLU A 423 -34.01 -1.11 4.91
C GLU A 423 -33.43 -1.67 3.60
N ALA A 424 -33.98 -1.28 2.45
CA ALA A 424 -33.46 -1.69 1.15
C ALA A 424 -32.01 -1.21 0.94
N HIS A 425 -31.73 0.05 1.25
CA HIS A 425 -30.38 0.62 1.16
C HIS A 425 -29.39 -0.08 2.10
N TYR A 426 -29.81 -0.33 3.35
CA TYR A 426 -29.02 -1.08 4.32
C TYR A 426 -28.64 -2.47 3.78
N LYS A 427 -29.60 -3.24 3.25
CA LYS A 427 -29.34 -4.60 2.74
C LYS A 427 -28.33 -4.62 1.60
N VAL A 428 -28.43 -3.68 0.66
CA VAL A 428 -27.47 -3.58 -0.46
C VAL A 428 -26.08 -3.22 0.07
N ALA A 429 -25.99 -2.29 1.02
CA ALA A 429 -24.71 -1.93 1.61
C ALA A 429 -24.08 -3.05 2.44
N ASP A 430 -24.88 -3.77 3.25
CA ASP A 430 -24.39 -4.92 4.04
C ASP A 430 -23.90 -6.06 3.12
N GLN A 431 -24.58 -6.30 2.00
CA GLN A 431 -24.09 -7.23 0.98
C GLN A 431 -22.71 -6.81 0.46
N HIS A 432 -22.55 -5.56 0.02
CA HIS A 432 -21.27 -5.06 -0.48
C HIS A 432 -20.15 -5.03 0.56
N LEU A 433 -20.48 -4.83 1.84
CA LEU A 433 -19.51 -4.91 2.93
C LEU A 433 -19.00 -6.35 3.14
N ARG A 434 -19.81 -7.35 2.82
CA ARG A 434 -19.49 -8.79 2.98
C ARG A 434 -18.91 -9.44 1.72
N GLU A 435 -19.05 -8.81 0.56
CA GLU A 435 -18.45 -9.28 -0.68
C GLU A 435 -16.91 -9.24 -0.61
N GLY A 436 -16.25 -10.40 -0.74
CA GLY A 436 -14.80 -10.48 -0.79
C GLY A 436 -14.20 -9.63 -1.92
N VAL A 437 -13.02 -9.04 -1.69
CA VAL A 437 -12.21 -8.51 -2.78
C VAL A 437 -11.50 -9.70 -3.42
N ILE A 438 -11.99 -10.13 -4.58
CA ILE A 438 -11.25 -11.08 -5.40
C ILE A 438 -10.05 -10.32 -5.97
N GLU A 439 -8.89 -10.43 -5.32
CA GLU A 439 -7.61 -10.18 -5.98
C GLU A 439 -7.40 -11.30 -6.99
N GLU A 440 -7.94 -11.12 -8.20
CA GLU A 440 -7.53 -11.92 -9.35
C GLU A 440 -6.11 -11.48 -9.73
N SER A 441 -5.12 -12.04 -9.04
CA SER A 441 -3.72 -11.99 -9.48
C SER A 441 -3.59 -12.90 -10.70
N LEU A 442 -3.81 -12.32 -11.88
CA LEU A 442 -3.43 -12.95 -13.13
C LEU A 442 -1.91 -12.84 -13.26
N GLU A 443 -1.26 -14.00 -13.41
CA GLU A 443 0.19 -14.17 -13.57
C GLU A 443 0.78 -13.22 -14.62
N ARG A 444 1.99 -12.73 -14.38
CA ARG A 444 2.75 -11.94 -15.36
C ARG A 444 3.11 -12.85 -16.54
N VAL A 445 2.49 -12.65 -17.70
CA VAL A 445 2.85 -13.41 -18.92
C VAL A 445 3.60 -12.47 -19.86
N GLY A 446 4.91 -12.67 -19.97
CA GLY A 446 5.72 -12.13 -21.06
C GLY A 446 5.62 -13.02 -22.31
N LEU A 447 6.22 -12.60 -23.42
CA LEU A 447 6.42 -13.50 -24.56
C LEU A 447 7.34 -14.65 -24.14
N GLU A 448 7.00 -15.90 -24.50
CA GLU A 448 7.75 -17.10 -24.13
C GLU A 448 9.23 -16.97 -24.55
N GLU A 449 10.16 -17.20 -23.62
CA GLU A 449 11.60 -17.01 -23.85
C GLU A 449 12.20 -18.14 -24.71
N SER A 450 11.70 -19.37 -24.55
CA SER A 450 12.16 -20.56 -25.28
C SER A 450 11.78 -20.58 -26.77
N VAL A 451 10.89 -19.66 -27.20
CA VAL A 451 10.39 -19.59 -28.57
C VAL A 451 11.17 -18.54 -29.35
N ARG A 452 11.73 -18.91 -30.50
CA ARG A 452 12.38 -18.00 -31.44
C ARG A 452 11.34 -17.16 -32.18
N ARG A 453 11.58 -15.86 -32.29
CA ARG A 453 10.61 -14.91 -32.84
C ARG A 453 11.06 -14.42 -34.20
N ILE A 454 10.12 -14.37 -35.13
CA ILE A 454 10.29 -13.68 -36.40
C ILE A 454 9.37 -12.45 -36.34
N TRP A 455 9.95 -11.29 -36.10
CA TRP A 455 9.24 -10.03 -35.95
C TRP A 455 8.85 -9.47 -37.33
N CYS A 456 7.55 -9.22 -37.54
CA CYS A 456 7.02 -8.66 -38.79
C CYS A 456 6.01 -7.53 -38.51
N GLY A 457 6.50 -6.30 -38.38
CA GLY A 457 5.67 -5.15 -38.01
C GLY A 457 5.05 -4.42 -39.21
N SER A 458 4.23 -5.06 -40.03
CA SER A 458 3.60 -4.39 -41.19
C SER A 458 2.51 -3.39 -40.77
N ALA A 459 2.36 -2.30 -41.53
CA ALA A 459 1.22 -1.38 -41.39
C ALA A 459 -0.05 -2.04 -41.91
N ARG A 460 -1.21 -1.72 -41.32
CA ARG A 460 -2.47 -2.19 -41.88
C ARG A 460 -2.78 -1.48 -43.21
N PRO A 461 -3.50 -2.14 -44.15
CA PRO A 461 -3.88 -1.53 -45.42
C PRO A 461 -4.72 -0.27 -45.33
N GLU A 462 -5.39 0.01 -44.20
CA GLU A 462 -6.21 1.21 -43.99
C GLU A 462 -5.37 2.43 -43.57
N TYR A 463 -4.13 2.21 -43.11
CA TYR A 463 -3.25 3.29 -42.70
C TYR A 463 -2.76 4.08 -43.92
N ARG A 464 -2.61 5.40 -43.74
CA ARG A 464 -2.23 6.32 -44.83
C ARG A 464 -0.98 7.16 -44.51
N ARG A 465 -0.55 7.20 -43.24
CA ARG A 465 0.59 8.02 -42.84
C ARG A 465 1.91 7.33 -43.16
N GLU A 466 2.78 8.04 -43.86
CA GLU A 466 4.15 7.59 -44.14
C GLU A 466 4.93 7.23 -42.85
N THR A 467 4.67 7.94 -41.75
CA THR A 467 5.28 7.61 -40.47
C THR A 467 4.89 6.22 -39.97
N GLN A 468 3.68 5.72 -40.25
CA GLN A 468 3.25 4.37 -39.84
C GLN A 468 3.91 3.29 -40.69
N ARG A 469 4.05 3.51 -42.01
CA ARG A 469 4.77 2.61 -42.94
C ARG A 469 6.13 2.20 -42.40
N TYR A 470 6.90 3.16 -41.88
CA TYR A 470 8.26 2.88 -41.40
C TYR A 470 8.38 2.74 -39.89
N ASN A 471 7.52 3.36 -39.07
CA ASN A 471 7.62 3.19 -37.62
C ASN A 471 7.30 1.75 -37.19
N LEU A 472 6.22 1.15 -37.71
CA LEU A 472 5.76 -0.15 -37.20
C LEU A 472 6.79 -1.27 -37.44
N PRO A 473 7.43 -1.37 -38.63
CA PRO A 473 8.49 -2.37 -38.84
C PRO A 473 9.72 -2.12 -37.96
N ASN A 474 10.02 -0.85 -37.64
CA ASN A 474 11.21 -0.50 -36.86
C ASN A 474 11.02 -0.61 -35.33
N ARG A 475 9.78 -0.70 -34.81
CA ARG A 475 9.50 -0.73 -33.36
C ARG A 475 9.98 -1.99 -32.65
N CYS A 476 10.06 -3.11 -33.36
CA CYS A 476 10.48 -4.38 -32.82
C CYS A 476 12.01 -4.54 -32.78
N MET A 477 12.77 -3.70 -33.50
CA MET A 477 14.23 -3.86 -33.62
C MET A 477 14.94 -3.81 -32.28
N SER A 478 14.50 -2.95 -31.36
CA SER A 478 15.05 -2.87 -30.00
C SER A 478 14.78 -4.12 -29.15
N LEU A 479 13.85 -4.99 -29.57
CA LEU A 479 13.47 -6.24 -28.90
C LEU A 479 14.14 -7.48 -29.50
N VAL A 480 14.82 -7.36 -30.64
CA VAL A 480 15.49 -8.50 -31.29
C VAL A 480 16.58 -9.04 -30.37
N ARG A 481 16.51 -10.33 -30.07
CA ARG A 481 17.51 -11.05 -29.27
C ARG A 481 18.61 -11.55 -30.18
N LYS A 482 19.86 -11.25 -29.82
CA LYS A 482 21.06 -11.68 -30.54
C LYS A 482 21.06 -13.21 -30.72
N ASP A 483 21.44 -13.66 -31.90
CA ASP A 483 21.56 -15.06 -32.31
C ASP A 483 20.28 -15.94 -32.17
N LEU A 484 19.12 -15.34 -31.83
CA LEU A 484 17.85 -16.05 -31.60
C LEU A 484 16.70 -15.55 -32.48
N ASP A 485 16.43 -14.24 -32.43
CA ASP A 485 15.29 -13.65 -33.13
C ASP A 485 15.70 -13.09 -34.50
N PHE A 486 14.73 -13.08 -35.40
CA PHE A 486 14.86 -12.48 -36.72
C PHE A 486 13.87 -11.34 -36.87
N VAL A 487 14.19 -10.36 -37.70
CA VAL A 487 13.30 -9.23 -38.01
C VAL A 487 13.20 -9.02 -39.51
N ILE A 488 11.98 -8.80 -39.99
CA ILE A 488 11.72 -8.45 -41.38
C ILE A 488 11.62 -6.93 -41.47
N LEU A 489 12.40 -6.32 -42.36
CA LEU A 489 12.54 -4.86 -42.49
C LEU A 489 12.45 -4.38 -43.94
N PRO A 490 11.99 -3.14 -44.19
CA PRO A 490 12.02 -2.54 -45.52
C PRO A 490 13.46 -2.32 -46.04
N GLY A 491 13.84 -3.01 -47.12
CA GLY A 491 15.24 -3.09 -47.56
C GLY A 491 15.84 -1.85 -48.20
N ASN A 492 15.05 -1.11 -49.00
CA ASN A 492 15.52 0.08 -49.73
C ASN A 492 15.35 1.41 -48.96
N HIS A 493 14.89 1.38 -47.71
CA HIS A 493 14.71 2.60 -46.91
C HIS A 493 15.98 2.94 -46.12
N THR A 494 16.72 3.98 -46.55
CA THR A 494 18.01 4.38 -45.97
C THR A 494 17.94 4.63 -44.45
N LEU A 495 16.84 5.21 -43.94
CA LEU A 495 16.72 5.49 -42.50
C LEU A 495 16.50 4.20 -41.68
N THR A 496 15.79 3.21 -42.22
CA THR A 496 15.67 1.89 -41.59
C THR A 496 17.03 1.19 -41.55
N ARG A 497 17.81 1.26 -42.64
CA ARG A 497 19.18 0.71 -42.69
C ARG A 497 20.10 1.41 -41.67
N GLU A 498 20.07 2.74 -41.59
CA GLU A 498 20.85 3.50 -40.62
C GLU A 498 20.49 3.11 -39.17
N TYR A 499 19.20 2.95 -38.89
CA TYR A 499 18.74 2.53 -37.57
C TYR A 499 19.07 1.05 -37.28
N TRP A 500 18.97 0.16 -38.27
CA TRP A 500 19.41 -1.23 -38.17
C TRP A 500 20.88 -1.33 -37.84
N GLU A 501 21.75 -0.62 -38.57
CA GLU A 501 23.18 -0.60 -38.26
C GLU A 501 23.43 -0.14 -36.83
N PHE A 502 22.72 0.89 -36.37
CA PHE A 502 22.82 1.33 -34.98
C PHE A 502 22.37 0.26 -33.99
N VAL A 503 21.18 -0.31 -34.15
CA VAL A 503 20.66 -1.34 -33.24
C VAL A 503 21.56 -2.57 -33.28
N ARG A 504 22.01 -2.99 -34.47
CA ARG A 504 22.95 -4.09 -34.66
C ARG A 504 24.26 -3.83 -33.93
N ASP A 505 24.85 -2.65 -34.08
CA ASP A 505 26.10 -2.28 -33.42
C ASP A 505 25.92 -2.20 -31.89
N VAL A 506 24.79 -1.66 -31.41
CA VAL A 506 24.44 -1.39 -29.99
C VAL A 506 23.69 -2.56 -29.29
N LYS A 507 23.36 -3.61 -30.04
CA LYS A 507 22.82 -4.90 -29.56
C LYS A 507 23.65 -6.11 -30.00
N GLY A 508 24.76 -5.89 -30.70
CA GLY A 508 25.73 -6.93 -31.04
C GLY A 508 25.16 -7.97 -32.00
N LEU A 509 24.11 -7.62 -32.75
CA LEU A 509 23.39 -8.50 -33.65
C LEU A 509 24.25 -8.84 -34.87
N SER A 510 23.99 -9.99 -35.49
CA SER A 510 24.58 -10.32 -36.78
C SER A 510 23.74 -9.77 -37.94
N GLU A 511 24.36 -9.53 -39.10
CA GLU A 511 23.67 -8.93 -40.25
C GLU A 511 22.56 -9.84 -40.81
N ASP A 512 22.68 -11.16 -40.63
CA ASP A 512 21.72 -12.18 -41.06
C ASP A 512 20.48 -12.28 -40.17
N GLN A 513 20.44 -11.62 -39.01
CA GLN A 513 19.23 -11.50 -38.18
C GLN A 513 18.18 -10.55 -38.78
N ALA A 514 18.53 -9.79 -39.82
CA ALA A 514 17.60 -8.97 -40.59
C ALA A 514 17.34 -9.55 -41.98
N ILE A 515 16.06 -9.75 -42.28
CA ILE A 515 15.58 -10.09 -43.62
C ILE A 515 15.00 -8.83 -44.25
N PHE A 516 15.65 -8.34 -45.29
CA PHE A 516 15.25 -7.10 -45.96
C PHE A 516 14.35 -7.39 -47.17
N THR A 517 13.19 -6.73 -47.23
CA THR A 517 12.24 -6.80 -48.35
C THR A 517 12.55 -5.78 -49.45
N SER A 518 11.82 -5.79 -50.57
CA SER A 518 11.99 -4.84 -51.68
C SER A 518 11.64 -3.39 -51.30
N ASN A 519 10.72 -3.18 -50.34
CA ASN A 519 10.13 -1.87 -49.98
C ASN A 519 9.40 -1.19 -51.15
N GLU A 520 8.82 -1.97 -52.06
CA GLU A 520 8.08 -1.43 -53.21
C GLU A 520 6.65 -1.01 -52.81
N HIS A 521 6.05 -1.71 -51.84
CA HIS A 521 4.70 -1.46 -51.38
C HIS A 521 4.65 -0.66 -50.07
N PHE A 522 3.51 -0.02 -49.81
CA PHE A 522 3.27 0.69 -48.55
C PHE A 522 3.13 -0.27 -47.37
N VAL A 523 2.46 -1.40 -47.61
CA VAL A 523 2.26 -2.49 -46.65
C VAL A 523 3.39 -3.49 -46.86
N MET A 524 4.18 -3.76 -45.82
CA MET A 524 5.35 -4.64 -45.93
C MET A 524 4.96 -6.10 -46.20
N ASP A 525 3.78 -6.53 -45.76
CA ASP A 525 3.25 -7.87 -46.08
C ASP A 525 3.13 -8.13 -47.59
N ASP A 526 2.95 -7.08 -48.41
CA ASP A 526 2.87 -7.20 -49.87
C ASP A 526 4.25 -7.35 -50.53
N ASP A 527 5.35 -7.04 -49.79
CA ASP A 527 6.72 -7.26 -50.23
C ASP A 527 7.28 -8.63 -49.80
N ILE A 528 6.50 -9.46 -49.07
CA ILE A 528 6.91 -10.80 -48.66
C ILE A 528 6.47 -11.80 -49.72
N ASP A 529 7.39 -12.09 -50.65
CA ASP A 529 7.22 -13.04 -51.74
C ASP A 529 7.76 -14.45 -51.40
N ASP A 530 7.68 -15.36 -52.37
CA ASP A 530 8.13 -16.75 -52.21
C ASP A 530 9.64 -16.87 -51.91
N ASP A 531 10.48 -15.89 -52.32
CA ASP A 531 11.90 -15.85 -51.98
C ASP A 531 12.10 -15.59 -50.49
N ILE A 532 11.42 -14.56 -49.94
CA ILE A 532 11.47 -14.25 -48.51
C ILE A 532 10.90 -15.41 -47.67
N VAL A 533 9.79 -16.00 -48.09
CA VAL A 533 9.23 -17.19 -47.44
C VAL A 533 10.21 -18.36 -47.49
N GLY A 534 10.86 -18.60 -48.64
CA GLY A 534 11.89 -19.61 -48.81
C GLY A 534 13.08 -19.42 -47.86
N ARG A 535 13.54 -18.18 -47.68
CA ARG A 535 14.60 -17.83 -46.71
C ARG A 535 14.17 -18.12 -45.27
N ILE A 536 12.93 -17.79 -44.90
CA ILE A 536 12.41 -18.12 -43.57
C ILE A 536 12.35 -19.64 -43.36
N LYS A 537 11.85 -20.40 -44.35
CA LYS A 537 11.84 -21.87 -44.31
C LYS A 537 13.25 -22.44 -44.13
N ALA A 538 14.24 -21.88 -44.82
CA ALA A 538 15.64 -22.30 -44.66
C ALA A 538 16.14 -22.07 -43.22
N ILE A 539 15.87 -20.91 -42.62
CA ILE A 539 16.26 -20.60 -41.24
C ILE A 539 15.60 -21.55 -40.22
N VAL A 540 14.33 -21.88 -40.41
CA VAL A 540 13.62 -22.82 -39.52
C VAL A 540 14.17 -24.23 -39.66
N THR A 541 14.39 -24.70 -40.88
CA THR A 541 14.88 -26.06 -41.14
C THR A 541 16.32 -26.29 -40.68
N THR A 542 17.17 -25.25 -40.65
CA THR A 542 18.52 -25.36 -40.06
C THR A 542 18.51 -25.45 -38.53
N HIS A 543 17.36 -25.23 -37.87
CA HIS A 543 17.18 -25.29 -36.42
C HIS A 543 16.03 -26.23 -36.01
N PRO A 544 16.10 -27.54 -36.34
CA PRO A 544 14.96 -28.46 -36.20
C PRO A 544 14.52 -28.75 -34.76
N LYS A 545 15.29 -28.31 -33.76
CA LYS A 545 14.97 -28.46 -32.34
C LYS A 545 14.27 -27.23 -31.74
N ASP A 546 14.23 -26.13 -32.47
CA ASP A 546 13.72 -24.86 -31.96
C ASP A 546 12.25 -24.65 -32.35
N LYS A 547 11.49 -24.02 -31.46
CA LYS A 547 10.12 -23.57 -31.76
C LYS A 547 10.17 -22.17 -32.31
N PHE A 548 9.56 -21.96 -33.47
CA PHE A 548 9.47 -20.64 -34.12
C PHE A 548 8.06 -20.08 -34.06
N CYS A 549 7.97 -18.78 -33.83
CA CYS A 549 6.72 -18.04 -33.83
C CYS A 549 6.86 -16.71 -34.59
N LEU A 550 5.90 -16.43 -35.48
CA LEU A 550 5.74 -15.14 -36.12
C LEU A 550 5.06 -14.17 -35.16
N VAL A 551 5.61 -12.96 -35.07
CA VAL A 551 5.08 -11.90 -34.21
C VAL A 551 4.69 -10.70 -35.08
N PRO A 552 3.42 -10.64 -35.56
CA PRO A 552 2.94 -9.54 -36.38
C PRO A 552 2.61 -8.30 -35.54
N TYR A 553 2.51 -7.13 -36.17
CA TYR A 553 1.87 -5.96 -35.52
C TYR A 553 0.37 -6.21 -35.26
N CYS A 554 -0.31 -6.79 -36.26
CA CYS A 554 -1.71 -7.19 -36.28
C CYS A 554 -1.84 -8.26 -37.37
N VAL A 555 -2.68 -9.28 -37.18
CA VAL A 555 -3.00 -10.22 -38.25
C VAL A 555 -3.95 -9.53 -39.23
N THR A 556 -3.61 -9.58 -40.52
CA THR A 556 -4.39 -9.02 -41.64
C THR A 556 -4.56 -10.11 -42.71
N ALA A 557 -5.47 -9.91 -43.65
CA ALA A 557 -5.65 -10.83 -44.78
C ALA A 557 -4.34 -11.02 -45.60
N ASN A 558 -3.55 -9.95 -45.79
CA ASN A 558 -2.28 -10.02 -46.51
C ASN A 558 -1.22 -10.82 -45.73
N PHE A 559 -1.20 -10.69 -44.40
CA PHE A 559 -0.33 -11.48 -43.53
C PHE A 559 -0.67 -12.98 -43.59
N GLU A 560 -1.95 -13.34 -43.44
CA GLU A 560 -2.41 -14.75 -43.45
C GLU A 560 -2.05 -15.49 -44.75
N ARG A 561 -2.07 -14.76 -45.88
CA ARG A 561 -1.76 -15.28 -47.22
C ARG A 561 -0.39 -15.93 -47.29
N TRP A 562 0.64 -15.29 -46.73
CA TRP A 562 2.02 -15.83 -46.78
C TRP A 562 2.35 -16.63 -45.52
N SER A 563 1.84 -16.25 -44.34
CA SER A 563 2.19 -16.90 -43.07
C SER A 563 1.71 -18.35 -43.00
N THR A 564 0.57 -18.68 -43.65
CA THR A 564 0.02 -20.04 -43.66
C THR A 564 0.99 -21.05 -44.30
N GLN A 565 1.81 -20.62 -45.25
CA GLN A 565 2.82 -21.46 -45.90
C GLN A 565 3.93 -21.91 -44.94
N LEU A 566 4.11 -21.23 -43.80
CA LEU A 566 5.13 -21.58 -42.79
C LEU A 566 4.61 -22.61 -41.77
N LYS A 567 3.30 -22.91 -41.74
CA LYS A 567 2.73 -23.97 -40.89
C LYS A 567 3.33 -25.34 -41.24
N GLU A 568 3.67 -25.57 -42.51
CA GLU A 568 4.28 -26.81 -43.02
C GLU A 568 5.63 -27.13 -42.35
N VAL A 569 6.37 -26.11 -41.92
CA VAL A 569 7.67 -26.24 -41.25
C VAL A 569 7.57 -25.98 -39.73
N GLY A 570 6.35 -25.98 -39.17
CA GLY A 570 6.11 -25.93 -37.73
C GLY A 570 6.13 -24.53 -37.10
N VAL A 571 6.04 -23.45 -37.88
CA VAL A 571 5.99 -22.07 -37.36
C VAL A 571 4.59 -21.71 -36.88
N THR A 572 4.47 -21.17 -35.65
CA THR A 572 3.21 -20.67 -35.08
C THR A 572 3.06 -19.15 -35.27
N VAL A 573 1.88 -18.59 -34.99
CA VAL A 573 1.62 -17.14 -35.02
C VAL A 573 1.16 -16.69 -33.64
N PHE A 574 1.79 -15.62 -33.11
CA PHE A 574 1.34 -14.93 -31.92
C PHE A 574 0.34 -13.82 -32.28
N GLY A 575 -0.92 -14.18 -32.42
CA GLY A 575 -2.00 -13.27 -32.84
C GLY A 575 -3.34 -13.97 -32.94
N GLU A 576 -4.36 -13.19 -33.27
CA GLU A 576 -5.73 -13.68 -33.50
C GLU A 576 -5.93 -14.01 -34.97
N GLU A 577 -6.92 -14.84 -35.30
CA GLU A 577 -7.37 -15.00 -36.69
C GLU A 577 -8.05 -13.70 -37.17
N PHE A 578 -8.03 -13.43 -38.48
CA PHE A 578 -8.57 -12.20 -39.05
C PHE A 578 -10.02 -11.90 -38.63
N ASP A 579 -10.91 -12.88 -38.68
CA ASP A 579 -12.33 -12.73 -38.29
C ASP A 579 -12.51 -12.27 -36.84
N TRP A 580 -11.63 -12.71 -35.93
CA TRP A 580 -11.68 -12.29 -34.53
C TRP A 580 -11.27 -10.82 -34.39
N VAL A 581 -10.23 -10.39 -35.13
CA VAL A 581 -9.79 -8.98 -35.14
C VAL A 581 -10.88 -8.09 -35.72
N GLU A 582 -11.60 -8.54 -36.74
CA GLU A 582 -12.74 -7.79 -37.28
C GLU A 582 -13.89 -7.66 -36.27
N GLN A 583 -14.14 -8.69 -35.46
CA GLN A 583 -15.22 -8.65 -34.47
C GLN A 583 -14.89 -7.81 -33.23
N PHE A 584 -13.69 -7.98 -32.67
CA PHE A 584 -13.34 -7.39 -31.36
C PHE A 584 -12.31 -6.26 -31.44
N GLY A 585 -11.53 -6.16 -32.53
CA GLY A 585 -10.33 -5.34 -32.67
C GLY A 585 -10.53 -3.84 -32.88
N HIS A 586 -11.76 -3.34 -32.74
CA HIS A 586 -12.12 -1.97 -33.09
C HIS A 586 -13.03 -1.27 -32.07
N LYS A 587 -13.04 0.06 -32.08
CA LYS A 587 -13.76 0.88 -31.09
C LYS A 587 -15.27 0.72 -31.12
N GLY A 588 -15.84 0.30 -32.25
CA GLY A 588 -17.27 0.10 -32.42
C GLY A 588 -17.89 -0.88 -31.41
N ILE A 589 -17.11 -1.73 -30.74
CA ILE A 589 -17.61 -2.63 -29.69
C ILE A 589 -18.16 -1.89 -28.46
N LEU A 590 -17.79 -0.62 -28.27
CA LEU A 590 -18.15 0.18 -27.11
C LEU A 590 -19.59 0.70 -27.16
N HIS A 591 -20.11 0.98 -28.36
CA HIS A 591 -21.36 1.72 -28.54
C HIS A 591 -22.34 1.00 -29.46
N ARG A 592 -23.63 1.20 -29.21
CA ARG A 592 -24.70 0.70 -30.08
C ARG A 592 -24.63 1.39 -31.44
N ARG A 593 -25.12 0.73 -32.49
CA ARG A 593 -25.32 1.38 -33.78
C ARG A 593 -26.62 2.19 -33.78
N VAL A 594 -26.61 3.35 -34.42
CA VAL A 594 -27.79 4.25 -34.49
C VAL A 594 -28.99 3.60 -35.18
N ASP A 595 -28.74 2.71 -36.14
CA ASP A 595 -29.74 1.95 -36.89
C ASP A 595 -30.21 0.66 -36.19
N ALA A 596 -29.62 0.30 -35.05
CA ALA A 596 -29.94 -0.91 -34.28
C ALA A 596 -29.87 -0.67 -32.76
N LEU A 597 -30.60 0.33 -32.27
CA LEU A 597 -30.60 0.73 -30.85
C LEU A 597 -31.15 -0.32 -29.88
N ASP A 598 -31.97 -1.24 -30.39
CA ASP A 598 -32.53 -2.39 -29.66
C ASP A 598 -31.49 -3.47 -29.38
N LYS A 599 -30.38 -3.48 -30.14
CA LYS A 599 -29.27 -4.41 -29.93
C LYS A 599 -28.22 -3.77 -29.03
N PRO A 600 -27.84 -4.42 -27.91
CA PRO A 600 -26.75 -3.92 -27.08
C PRO A 600 -25.42 -3.94 -27.85
N SER A 601 -24.49 -3.07 -27.45
CA SER A 601 -23.11 -3.15 -27.91
C SER A 601 -22.43 -4.40 -27.34
N ILE A 602 -21.35 -4.85 -27.97
CA ILE A 602 -20.57 -6.00 -27.46
C ILE A 602 -20.13 -5.73 -26.01
N MET A 603 -19.71 -4.50 -25.68
CA MET A 603 -19.31 -4.15 -24.32
C MET A 603 -20.46 -4.22 -23.32
N GLU A 604 -21.67 -3.80 -23.71
CA GLU A 604 -22.88 -3.95 -22.87
C GLU A 604 -23.23 -5.43 -22.64
N GLU A 605 -23.02 -6.30 -23.63
CA GLU A 605 -23.27 -7.74 -23.50
C GLU A 605 -22.25 -8.43 -22.56
N ILE A 606 -20.95 -8.18 -22.76
CA ILE A 606 -19.91 -8.94 -22.07
C ILE A 606 -19.51 -8.33 -20.72
N ALA A 607 -19.66 -7.01 -20.56
CA ALA A 607 -19.22 -6.29 -19.38
C ALA A 607 -20.08 -5.04 -19.10
N PRO A 608 -21.38 -5.22 -18.77
CA PRO A 608 -22.35 -4.12 -18.61
C PRO A 608 -22.01 -3.09 -17.51
N ASN A 609 -21.07 -3.42 -16.63
CA ASN A 609 -20.64 -2.55 -15.52
C ASN A 609 -19.40 -1.72 -15.88
N VAL A 610 -18.83 -1.89 -17.07
CA VAL A 610 -17.73 -1.06 -17.58
C VAL A 610 -18.31 0.22 -18.13
N ARG A 611 -17.91 1.35 -17.56
CA ARG A 611 -18.38 2.67 -18.02
C ARG A 611 -17.70 3.04 -19.32
N VAL A 612 -18.51 3.50 -20.27
CA VAL A 612 -18.09 4.11 -21.54
C VAL A 612 -18.80 5.46 -21.64
N ALA A 613 -18.26 6.39 -22.43
CA ALA A 613 -18.98 7.61 -22.77
C ALA A 613 -20.34 7.26 -23.41
N ARG A 614 -21.37 8.08 -23.20
CA ARG A 614 -22.59 7.97 -24.03
C ARG A 614 -22.20 8.20 -25.48
N GLY A 615 -22.60 7.30 -26.36
CA GLY A 615 -22.24 7.42 -27.76
C GLY A 615 -22.87 6.36 -28.64
N TYR A 616 -22.71 6.53 -29.94
CA TYR A 616 -23.28 5.67 -30.97
C TYR A 616 -22.33 5.53 -32.16
N THR A 617 -22.34 4.35 -32.79
CA THR A 617 -21.65 4.10 -34.05
C THR A 617 -22.54 4.49 -35.23
N CYS A 618 -21.99 5.21 -36.19
CA CYS A 618 -22.66 5.80 -37.34
C CYS A 618 -21.88 5.48 -38.63
N SER A 619 -22.59 5.17 -39.71
CA SER A 619 -22.04 4.97 -41.06
C SER A 619 -22.47 6.04 -42.05
N THR A 620 -23.52 6.80 -41.73
CA THR A 620 -24.07 7.84 -42.60
C THR A 620 -24.20 9.18 -41.87
N ARG A 621 -24.28 10.27 -42.64
CA ARG A 621 -24.45 11.61 -42.09
C ARG A 621 -25.78 11.75 -41.35
N GLU A 622 -26.83 11.13 -41.86
CA GLU A 622 -28.15 11.11 -41.24
C GLU A 622 -28.11 10.44 -39.87
N GLU A 623 -27.39 9.31 -39.75
CA GLU A 623 -27.16 8.65 -38.46
C GLU A 623 -26.35 9.51 -37.50
N LEU A 624 -25.32 10.20 -38.00
CA LEU A 624 -24.45 11.07 -37.19
C LEU A 624 -25.23 12.25 -36.59
N LEU A 625 -26.10 12.88 -37.40
CA LEU A 625 -26.98 13.95 -36.96
C LEU A 625 -28.04 13.45 -35.96
N LYS A 626 -28.61 12.27 -36.21
CA LYS A 626 -29.55 11.64 -35.26
C LYS A 626 -28.87 11.31 -33.94
N ALA A 627 -27.62 10.83 -33.96
CA ALA A 627 -26.85 10.56 -32.75
C ALA A 627 -26.56 11.84 -31.96
N TRP A 628 -26.26 12.96 -32.65
CA TRP A 628 -26.09 14.27 -32.01
C TRP A 628 -27.34 14.70 -31.25
N GLU A 629 -28.51 14.59 -31.89
CA GLU A 629 -29.81 14.92 -31.27
C GLU A 629 -30.07 14.04 -30.04
N MET A 630 -29.74 12.74 -30.11
CA MET A 630 -29.94 11.80 -29.00
C MET A 630 -28.98 12.02 -27.82
N LEU A 631 -27.78 12.54 -28.05
CA LEU A 631 -26.80 12.76 -26.98
C LEU A 631 -27.14 13.99 -26.13
N GLU A 632 -27.81 14.99 -26.71
CA GLU A 632 -28.20 16.24 -26.04
C GLU A 632 -27.01 16.94 -25.35
N CYS A 633 -25.83 16.88 -25.95
CA CYS A 633 -24.60 17.46 -25.43
C CYS A 633 -24.21 18.75 -26.18
N GLU A 634 -23.59 19.69 -25.46
CA GLU A 634 -23.05 20.94 -26.06
C GLU A 634 -21.84 20.65 -26.96
N THR A 635 -21.01 19.68 -26.55
CA THR A 635 -19.81 19.26 -27.26
C THR A 635 -19.76 17.75 -27.35
N VAL A 636 -19.40 17.23 -28.52
CA VAL A 636 -19.23 15.80 -28.78
C VAL A 636 -17.85 15.52 -29.38
N VAL A 637 -17.46 14.24 -29.36
CA VAL A 637 -16.24 13.75 -29.99
C VAL A 637 -16.61 12.78 -31.11
N VAL A 638 -16.12 13.05 -32.32
CA VAL A 638 -16.19 12.12 -33.45
C VAL A 638 -14.89 11.33 -33.50
N LYS A 639 -14.96 10.01 -33.60
CA LYS A 639 -13.79 9.12 -33.68
C LYS A 639 -13.99 8.05 -34.74
N PRO A 640 -13.02 7.75 -35.62
CA PRO A 640 -13.12 6.60 -36.51
C PRO A 640 -13.13 5.29 -35.75
N VAL A 641 -13.98 4.34 -36.18
CA VAL A 641 -14.02 2.97 -35.62
C VAL A 641 -12.66 2.29 -35.80
N PHE A 642 -12.09 2.42 -37.00
CA PHE A 642 -10.73 2.00 -37.33
C PHE A 642 -9.82 3.22 -37.47
N GLY A 643 -9.26 3.66 -36.33
CA GLY A 643 -8.28 4.76 -36.28
C GLY A 643 -7.10 4.41 -35.37
N ALA A 644 -5.95 5.08 -35.59
CA ALA A 644 -4.77 4.94 -34.75
C ALA A 644 -4.13 6.30 -34.44
N ALA A 645 -3.52 6.42 -33.25
CA ALA A 645 -2.73 7.59 -32.85
C ALA A 645 -3.45 8.95 -32.98
N GLY A 646 -4.76 8.98 -32.66
CA GLY A 646 -5.57 10.20 -32.69
C GLY A 646 -6.01 10.66 -34.09
N GLU A 647 -5.76 9.85 -35.12
CA GLU A 647 -6.17 10.16 -36.48
C GLU A 647 -7.70 10.18 -36.61
N GLY A 648 -8.23 11.26 -37.21
CA GLY A 648 -9.66 11.45 -37.46
C GLY A 648 -10.49 11.84 -36.23
N ILE A 649 -9.87 12.09 -35.07
CA ILE A 649 -10.60 12.58 -33.89
C ILE A 649 -10.94 14.07 -34.07
N LEU A 650 -12.22 14.42 -33.94
CA LEU A 650 -12.72 15.80 -33.99
C LEU A 650 -13.53 16.12 -32.74
N PHE A 651 -13.33 17.31 -32.18
CA PHE A 651 -14.19 17.87 -31.13
C PHE A 651 -15.15 18.84 -31.79
N VAL A 652 -16.45 18.55 -31.71
CA VAL A 652 -17.48 19.26 -32.45
C VAL A 652 -18.43 19.91 -31.47
N SER A 653 -18.55 21.24 -31.55
CA SER A 653 -19.50 22.04 -30.74
C SER A 653 -20.58 22.70 -31.62
N ASP A 654 -20.45 22.60 -32.94
CA ASP A 654 -21.40 23.11 -33.92
C ASP A 654 -21.86 21.97 -34.84
N VAL A 655 -23.17 21.73 -34.85
CA VAL A 655 -23.81 20.70 -35.67
C VAL A 655 -23.54 20.89 -37.18
N GLU A 656 -23.29 22.12 -37.64
CA GLU A 656 -22.96 22.39 -39.04
C GLU A 656 -21.69 21.66 -39.50
N GLU A 657 -20.71 21.44 -38.60
CA GLU A 657 -19.50 20.68 -38.91
C GLU A 657 -19.81 19.21 -39.23
N LEU A 658 -20.80 18.62 -38.55
CA LEU A 658 -21.25 17.23 -38.79
C LEU A 658 -21.99 17.10 -40.12
N LYS A 659 -22.71 18.16 -40.54
CA LYS A 659 -23.43 18.17 -41.83
C LYS A 659 -22.49 18.12 -43.03
N SER A 660 -21.22 18.48 -42.87
CA SER A 660 -20.21 18.37 -43.91
C SER A 660 -19.30 17.15 -43.76
N TYR A 661 -19.47 16.32 -42.74
CA TYR A 661 -18.63 15.14 -42.52
C TYR A 661 -18.81 14.12 -43.66
N ASP A 662 -17.69 13.54 -44.12
CA ASP A 662 -17.60 12.74 -45.35
C ASP A 662 -17.16 11.29 -45.13
N PHE A 663 -16.97 10.86 -43.88
CA PHE A 663 -16.61 9.48 -43.54
C PHE A 663 -15.35 8.98 -44.26
N ALA A 664 -14.33 9.85 -44.41
CA ALA A 664 -13.07 9.52 -45.06
C ALA A 664 -12.33 8.28 -44.51
N MET A 665 -12.68 7.82 -43.30
CA MET A 665 -12.11 6.63 -42.64
C MET A 665 -13.14 5.50 -42.37
N GLY A 666 -14.30 5.54 -43.04
CA GLY A 666 -15.40 4.60 -42.80
C GLY A 666 -16.23 4.97 -41.57
N ASP A 667 -16.81 3.96 -40.92
CA ASP A 667 -17.67 4.11 -39.73
C ASP A 667 -16.99 4.95 -38.63
N VAL A 668 -17.80 5.75 -37.95
CA VAL A 668 -17.37 6.62 -36.84
C VAL A 668 -18.24 6.42 -35.61
N ILE A 669 -17.68 6.78 -34.46
CA ILE A 669 -18.37 6.87 -33.19
C ILE A 669 -18.57 8.35 -32.90
N LEU A 670 -19.80 8.71 -32.53
CA LEU A 670 -20.11 9.98 -31.90
C LEU A 670 -20.31 9.74 -30.41
N GLU A 671 -19.49 10.36 -29.57
CA GLU A 671 -19.58 10.22 -28.11
C GLU A 671 -19.67 11.59 -27.42
N GLU A 672 -20.18 11.62 -26.20
CA GLU A 672 -20.17 12.83 -25.38
C GLU A 672 -18.74 13.27 -25.02
N PHE A 673 -18.54 14.59 -24.89
CA PHE A 673 -17.29 15.12 -24.36
C PHE A 673 -17.23 14.95 -22.83
N LEU A 674 -16.16 14.33 -22.33
CA LEU A 674 -15.93 14.10 -20.91
C LEU A 674 -15.03 15.18 -20.30
N ASN A 675 -15.37 15.64 -19.09
CA ASN A 675 -14.53 16.56 -18.33
C ASN A 675 -13.49 15.78 -17.53
N LEU A 676 -12.25 15.80 -18.02
CA LEU A 676 -11.19 14.89 -17.58
C LEU A 676 -10.42 15.42 -16.37
N ASP A 677 -10.14 14.54 -15.41
CA ASP A 677 -9.24 14.82 -14.30
C ASP A 677 -7.80 15.01 -14.80
N ARG A 678 -7.04 15.82 -14.07
CA ARG A 678 -5.63 16.11 -14.37
C ARG A 678 -4.76 15.79 -13.17
N THR A 679 -3.57 15.28 -13.45
CA THR A 679 -2.52 15.09 -12.44
C THR A 679 -1.92 16.43 -12.02
N ALA A 680 -1.13 16.45 -10.93
CA ALA A 680 -0.55 17.67 -10.35
C ALA A 680 0.31 18.50 -11.33
N ASP A 681 0.82 17.90 -12.40
CA ASP A 681 1.57 18.59 -13.45
C ASP A 681 0.70 19.14 -14.60
N GLY A 682 -0.62 19.03 -14.48
CA GLY A 682 -1.59 19.54 -15.45
C GLY A 682 -1.90 18.59 -16.62
N ILE A 683 -1.28 17.42 -16.71
CA ILE A 683 -1.55 16.42 -17.76
C ILE A 683 -2.83 15.63 -17.41
N VAL A 684 -3.67 15.40 -18.42
CA VAL A 684 -4.87 14.54 -18.32
C VAL A 684 -4.48 13.17 -17.76
N LEU A 685 -5.24 12.70 -16.76
CA LEU A 685 -5.07 11.36 -16.22
C LEU A 685 -5.74 10.36 -17.16
N SER A 686 -4.92 9.71 -17.99
CA SER A 686 -5.35 8.76 -19.04
C SER A 686 -4.70 7.38 -18.85
N PRO A 687 -5.10 6.58 -17.85
CA PRO A 687 -4.47 5.30 -17.58
C PRO A 687 -4.85 4.22 -18.61
N ALA A 688 -3.95 3.30 -18.92
CA ALA A 688 -4.19 2.24 -19.88
C ALA A 688 -3.72 0.88 -19.37
N VAL A 689 -4.55 -0.14 -19.60
CA VAL A 689 -4.27 -1.55 -19.29
C VAL A 689 -3.92 -2.29 -20.56
N HIS A 690 -2.91 -3.15 -20.49
CA HIS A 690 -2.39 -3.89 -21.65
C HIS A 690 -2.44 -5.38 -21.34
N TYR A 691 -2.47 -6.24 -22.34
CA TYR A 691 -2.51 -7.68 -22.15
C TYR A 691 -1.74 -8.42 -23.25
N LEU A 692 -1.28 -9.63 -22.93
CA LEU A 692 -0.71 -10.59 -23.86
C LEU A 692 -1.44 -11.93 -23.67
N GLY A 693 -2.13 -12.41 -24.71
CA GLY A 693 -3.05 -13.53 -24.56
C GLY A 693 -4.15 -13.22 -23.55
N PRO A 694 -4.63 -14.17 -22.73
CA PRO A 694 -5.76 -13.94 -21.83
C PRO A 694 -5.42 -13.13 -20.57
N THR A 695 -4.25 -12.47 -20.54
CA THR A 695 -3.61 -12.04 -19.29
C THR A 695 -3.08 -10.61 -19.37
N VAL A 696 -3.35 -9.81 -18.34
CA VAL A 696 -2.84 -8.43 -18.23
C VAL A 696 -1.30 -8.40 -18.19
N PHE A 697 -0.70 -7.44 -18.88
CA PHE A 697 0.73 -7.31 -19.15
C PHE A 697 1.37 -6.06 -18.51
N GLY A 698 2.42 -6.30 -17.71
CA GLY A 698 3.26 -5.30 -17.04
C GLY A 698 2.79 -4.91 -15.63
N LYS A 699 3.67 -4.29 -14.84
CA LYS A 699 3.36 -3.86 -13.45
C LYS A 699 2.51 -2.58 -13.42
N GLY A 700 1.23 -2.74 -13.11
CA GLY A 700 0.29 -1.62 -12.94
C GLY A 700 -0.12 -0.94 -14.24
N LEU A 701 -0.91 0.12 -14.11
CA LEU A 701 -1.35 0.92 -15.27
C LEU A 701 -0.24 1.88 -15.70
N VAL A 702 -0.29 2.29 -16.97
CA VAL A 702 0.55 3.36 -17.51
C VAL A 702 -0.33 4.53 -17.96
N ASP A 703 0.11 5.76 -17.70
CA ASP A 703 -0.61 6.94 -18.20
C ASP A 703 -0.15 7.28 -19.61
N GLN A 704 -1.12 7.50 -20.48
CA GLN A 704 -0.90 8.08 -21.80
C GLN A 704 -0.68 9.59 -21.66
N ILE A 705 0.49 10.07 -22.10
CA ILE A 705 0.79 11.50 -22.18
C ILE A 705 0.21 12.02 -23.49
N MET A 706 -0.86 12.78 -23.38
CA MET A 706 -1.58 13.38 -24.53
C MET A 706 -1.18 14.85 -24.71
N VAL A 707 -0.90 15.23 -25.96
CA VAL A 707 -0.70 16.63 -26.37
C VAL A 707 -1.69 16.92 -27.49
N GLY A 708 -2.75 17.67 -27.19
CA GLY A 708 -3.92 17.78 -28.07
C GLY A 708 -4.60 16.42 -28.24
N THR A 709 -4.91 16.03 -29.48
CA THR A 709 -5.43 14.70 -29.83
C THR A 709 -4.33 13.65 -30.02
N GLY A 710 -3.06 14.03 -29.90
CA GLY A 710 -1.91 13.19 -30.22
C GLY A 710 -1.29 12.49 -29.01
N TYR A 711 -0.97 11.20 -29.19
CA TYR A 711 -0.17 10.38 -28.26
C TYR A 711 1.32 10.79 -28.29
N ALA A 712 1.82 11.38 -27.19
CA ALA A 712 3.17 11.94 -27.05
C ALA A 712 4.15 11.07 -26.23
N GLY A 713 3.67 10.18 -25.37
CA GLY A 713 4.53 9.38 -24.49
C GLY A 713 3.78 8.56 -23.46
N TRP A 714 4.50 7.70 -22.72
CA TRP A 714 3.95 6.90 -21.62
C TRP A 714 4.76 7.12 -20.35
N ARG A 715 4.10 7.10 -19.20
CA ARG A 715 4.73 7.06 -17.89
C ARG A 715 4.00 6.08 -16.97
N LYS A 716 4.59 5.79 -15.81
CA LYS A 716 3.89 5.05 -14.75
C LYS A 716 2.61 5.79 -14.34
N SER A 717 1.49 5.07 -14.13
CA SER A 717 0.23 5.72 -13.82
C SER A 717 0.24 6.42 -12.47
N GLN A 718 -0.27 7.66 -12.46
CA GLN A 718 -0.46 8.47 -11.25
C GLN A 718 -1.89 8.28 -10.67
N ALA A 719 -2.71 7.40 -11.25
CA ALA A 719 -4.04 7.12 -10.73
C ALA A 719 -3.97 6.42 -9.38
N THR A 720 -4.99 6.63 -8.54
CA THR A 720 -5.08 5.99 -7.22
C THR A 720 -5.09 4.46 -7.35
N ARG A 721 -4.65 3.76 -6.30
CA ARG A 721 -4.65 2.29 -6.30
C ARG A 721 -6.06 1.71 -6.52
N SER A 722 -7.10 2.35 -5.98
CA SER A 722 -8.49 1.96 -6.20
C SER A 722 -8.90 2.08 -7.67
N PHE A 723 -8.58 3.21 -8.34
CA PHE A 723 -8.82 3.40 -9.77
C PHE A 723 -8.17 2.29 -10.61
N GLN A 724 -6.89 2.00 -10.33
CA GLN A 724 -6.13 0.97 -11.02
C GLN A 724 -6.75 -0.42 -10.83
N THR A 725 -7.17 -0.75 -9.60
CA THR A 725 -7.85 -2.01 -9.32
C THR A 725 -9.19 -2.12 -10.05
N THR A 726 -10.00 -1.05 -10.11
CA THR A 726 -11.27 -1.06 -10.85
C THR A 726 -11.04 -1.28 -12.35
N CYS A 727 -10.05 -0.61 -12.96
CA CYS A 727 -9.69 -0.83 -14.36
C CYS A 727 -9.25 -2.29 -14.60
N SER A 728 -8.40 -2.85 -13.74
CA SER A 728 -7.93 -4.23 -13.89
C SER A 728 -9.07 -5.23 -13.77
N ARG A 729 -10.02 -5.05 -12.83
CA ARG A 729 -11.21 -5.91 -12.72
C ARG A 729 -12.09 -5.84 -13.97
N ALA A 730 -12.33 -4.61 -14.48
CA ALA A 730 -13.08 -4.39 -15.71
C ALA A 730 -12.43 -5.13 -16.90
N VAL A 731 -11.12 -4.94 -17.09
CA VAL A 731 -10.37 -5.60 -18.16
C VAL A 731 -10.39 -7.12 -18.02
N ASN A 732 -10.18 -7.67 -16.82
CA ASN A 732 -10.19 -9.13 -16.61
C ASN A 732 -11.54 -9.75 -17.01
N LYS A 733 -12.66 -9.07 -16.73
CA LYS A 733 -13.99 -9.53 -17.15
C LYS A 733 -14.10 -9.55 -18.68
N VAL A 734 -13.59 -8.52 -19.35
CA VAL A 734 -13.56 -8.46 -20.82
C VAL A 734 -12.68 -9.56 -21.40
N LEU A 735 -11.46 -9.77 -20.87
CA LEU A 735 -10.54 -10.81 -21.34
C LEU A 735 -11.13 -12.22 -21.22
N LYS A 736 -11.84 -12.52 -20.13
CA LYS A 736 -12.52 -13.82 -19.95
C LYS A 736 -13.63 -14.06 -20.98
N ALA A 737 -14.32 -13.00 -21.41
CA ALA A 737 -15.37 -13.08 -22.41
C ALA A 737 -14.79 -13.28 -23.83
N ILE A 738 -13.80 -12.47 -24.22
CA ILE A 738 -13.29 -12.46 -25.60
C ILE A 738 -12.18 -13.49 -25.86
N LYS A 739 -11.54 -14.02 -24.81
CA LYS A 739 -10.50 -15.07 -24.83
C LYS A 739 -9.40 -14.85 -25.88
N PRO A 740 -8.64 -13.74 -25.78
CA PRO A 740 -7.64 -13.42 -26.78
C PRO A 740 -6.41 -14.35 -26.67
N LYS A 741 -5.82 -14.69 -27.81
CA LYS A 741 -4.53 -15.37 -27.99
C LYS A 741 -3.36 -14.38 -28.19
N GLY A 742 -3.63 -13.19 -28.71
CA GLY A 742 -2.65 -12.18 -29.09
C GLY A 742 -2.55 -10.99 -28.13
N PRO A 743 -1.83 -9.92 -28.52
CA PRO A 743 -1.68 -8.70 -27.72
C PRO A 743 -2.91 -7.80 -27.79
N GLY A 744 -3.05 -6.89 -26.83
CA GLY A 744 -4.00 -5.78 -26.94
C GLY A 744 -3.99 -4.83 -25.74
N GLY A 745 -4.85 -3.81 -25.79
CA GLY A 745 -4.95 -2.83 -24.71
C GLY A 745 -6.29 -2.11 -24.64
N PHE A 746 -6.57 -1.57 -23.45
CA PHE A 746 -7.78 -0.84 -23.09
C PHE A 746 -7.36 0.50 -22.48
N ASP A 747 -7.77 1.61 -23.11
CA ASP A 747 -7.43 2.95 -22.66
C ASP A 747 -8.59 3.55 -21.86
N PHE A 748 -8.29 4.03 -20.66
CA PHE A 748 -9.24 4.66 -19.74
C PHE A 748 -8.96 6.15 -19.60
N LEU A 749 -10.02 6.90 -19.30
CA LEU A 749 -9.98 8.29 -18.87
C LEU A 749 -10.50 8.39 -17.43
N SER A 750 -9.93 9.31 -16.63
CA SER A 750 -10.44 9.63 -15.30
C SER A 750 -11.40 10.81 -15.36
N VAL A 751 -12.61 10.63 -14.84
CA VAL A 751 -13.65 11.67 -14.74
C VAL A 751 -14.21 11.65 -13.33
N GLU A 752 -14.01 12.72 -12.55
CA GLU A 752 -14.42 12.78 -11.15
C GLU A 752 -13.92 11.58 -10.32
N GLY A 753 -12.67 11.16 -10.58
CA GLY A 753 -12.04 10.00 -9.94
C GLY A 753 -12.45 8.63 -10.49
N MET A 754 -13.27 8.59 -11.55
CA MET A 754 -13.86 7.35 -12.09
C MET A 754 -13.27 6.91 -13.43
N PRO A 755 -13.07 5.60 -13.65
CA PRO A 755 -12.58 5.09 -14.93
C PRO A 755 -13.69 5.01 -15.98
N PHE A 756 -13.44 5.64 -17.13
CA PHE A 756 -14.25 5.50 -18.35
C PHE A 756 -13.41 4.85 -19.45
N LEU A 757 -13.82 3.69 -19.93
CA LEU A 757 -13.21 3.04 -21.09
C LEU A 757 -13.53 3.86 -22.34
N THR A 758 -12.49 4.35 -23.03
CA THR A 758 -12.64 5.24 -24.19
C THR A 758 -12.06 4.67 -25.48
N ASP A 759 -11.14 3.72 -25.39
CA ASP A 759 -10.52 3.10 -26.56
C ASP A 759 -10.18 1.63 -26.29
N VAL A 760 -10.33 0.81 -27.33
CA VAL A 760 -10.00 -0.62 -27.36
C VAL A 760 -9.06 -0.90 -28.54
N ASN A 761 -7.98 -1.61 -28.25
CA ASN A 761 -6.93 -1.93 -29.20
C ASN A 761 -6.60 -3.43 -29.11
N THR A 762 -7.60 -4.29 -29.23
CA THR A 762 -7.46 -5.74 -29.08
C THR A 762 -6.99 -6.39 -30.38
N GLY A 763 -6.24 -7.51 -30.28
CA GLY A 763 -5.72 -8.23 -31.44
C GLY A 763 -4.52 -7.57 -32.15
N ARG A 764 -3.95 -6.51 -31.56
CA ARG A 764 -2.80 -5.78 -32.11
C ARG A 764 -1.89 -5.21 -31.02
N PHE A 765 -0.60 -5.07 -31.35
CA PHE A 765 0.31 -4.33 -30.48
C PHE A 765 -0.02 -2.83 -30.49
N ASN A 766 -0.26 -2.24 -29.32
CA ASN A 766 -0.36 -0.79 -29.19
C ASN A 766 0.99 -0.11 -28.89
N GLY A 767 0.99 1.22 -28.72
CA GLY A 767 2.20 2.02 -28.53
C GLY A 767 2.96 1.79 -27.21
N ALA A 768 2.36 1.18 -26.19
CA ALA A 768 3.02 0.90 -24.90
C ALA A 768 3.64 -0.49 -24.85
N HIS A 769 3.20 -1.44 -25.68
CA HIS A 769 3.74 -2.79 -25.65
C HIS A 769 5.24 -2.81 -25.93
N TYR A 770 5.72 -2.12 -26.96
CA TYR A 770 7.15 -2.14 -27.29
C TYR A 770 8.03 -1.55 -26.18
N PRO A 771 7.71 -0.38 -25.59
CA PRO A 771 8.41 0.08 -24.39
C PRO A 771 8.29 -0.85 -23.20
N LYS A 772 7.11 -1.43 -22.93
CA LYS A 772 6.92 -2.37 -21.82
C LYS A 772 7.72 -3.65 -22.03
N LEU A 773 7.70 -4.23 -23.23
CA LEU A 773 8.54 -5.38 -23.60
C LEU A 773 10.01 -5.01 -23.52
N PHE A 774 10.39 -3.80 -23.89
CA PHE A 774 11.76 -3.32 -23.74
C PHE A 774 12.15 -3.18 -22.27
N LEU A 775 11.27 -2.67 -21.41
CA LEU A 775 11.49 -2.63 -19.96
C LEU A 775 11.54 -4.03 -19.36
N GLU A 776 10.65 -4.95 -19.75
CA GLU A 776 10.67 -6.34 -19.30
C GLU A 776 11.96 -7.05 -19.72
N ALA A 777 12.39 -6.90 -20.98
CA ALA A 777 13.62 -7.48 -21.53
C ALA A 777 14.89 -6.67 -21.25
N ASN A 778 14.87 -5.59 -20.47
CA ASN A 778 16.10 -4.85 -20.14
C ASN A 778 16.14 -4.23 -18.73
N CYS A 779 15.03 -4.01 -18.04
CA CYS A 779 14.94 -3.25 -16.76
C CYS A 779 13.55 -3.34 -16.08
N PRO A 780 13.09 -4.54 -15.65
CA PRO A 780 11.70 -4.83 -15.30
C PRO A 780 11.13 -4.07 -14.08
N ASP A 781 11.99 -3.43 -13.26
CA ASP A 781 11.61 -2.76 -12.00
C ASP A 781 11.95 -1.27 -11.98
N LYS A 782 12.30 -0.70 -13.13
CA LYS A 782 12.70 0.70 -13.23
C LYS A 782 11.50 1.60 -13.51
N SER A 783 11.58 2.81 -12.96
CA SER A 783 10.72 3.91 -13.38
C SER A 783 11.11 4.35 -14.78
N PHE A 784 10.16 4.83 -15.55
CA PHE A 784 10.41 5.18 -16.94
C PHE A 784 9.58 6.36 -17.43
N MET A 785 10.11 7.02 -18.46
CA MET A 785 9.42 8.04 -19.25
C MET A 785 9.67 7.73 -20.72
N VAL A 786 8.61 7.35 -21.45
CA VAL A 786 8.66 7.23 -22.91
C VAL A 786 8.20 8.54 -23.51
N PHE A 787 8.93 9.04 -24.50
CA PHE A 787 8.56 10.26 -25.19
C PHE A 787 8.84 10.18 -26.69
N LYS A 788 7.98 10.84 -27.46
CA LYS A 788 8.20 11.06 -28.88
C LYS A 788 8.94 12.35 -29.11
N HIS A 789 9.93 12.30 -29.99
CA HIS A 789 10.58 13.50 -30.49
C HIS A 789 11.05 13.23 -31.93
N LYS A 790 10.77 14.14 -32.85
CA LYS A 790 11.21 14.01 -34.24
C LYS A 790 12.69 14.42 -34.33
N PRO A 791 13.64 13.51 -34.60
CA PRO A 791 15.05 13.89 -34.60
C PRO A 791 15.36 14.81 -35.80
N PRO A 792 16.31 15.76 -35.69
CA PRO A 792 16.69 16.61 -36.81
C PRO A 792 17.19 15.80 -38.01
N ALA A 793 16.80 16.18 -39.24
CA ALA A 793 17.18 15.44 -40.45
C ALA A 793 18.71 15.30 -40.63
N ASN A 794 19.50 16.23 -40.10
CA ASN A 794 20.96 16.24 -40.19
C ASN A 794 21.67 15.54 -39.01
N LEU A 795 20.95 15.05 -38.01
CA LEU A 795 21.53 14.38 -36.85
C LEU A 795 21.42 12.85 -37.01
N LYS A 796 22.54 12.21 -37.37
CA LYS A 796 22.58 10.75 -37.48
C LYS A 796 22.43 10.09 -36.12
N VAL A 797 21.86 8.88 -36.08
CA VAL A 797 21.64 8.16 -34.82
C VAL A 797 22.93 7.94 -34.03
N LYS A 798 24.06 7.63 -34.69
CA LYS A 798 25.38 7.46 -34.03
C LYS A 798 25.91 8.75 -33.41
N GLN A 799 25.61 9.91 -34.01
CA GLN A 799 26.00 11.21 -33.45
C GLN A 799 25.15 11.56 -32.23
N PHE A 800 23.84 11.32 -32.30
CA PHE A 800 22.96 11.47 -31.15
C PHE A 800 23.40 10.55 -30.00
N TRP A 801 23.70 9.30 -30.31
CA TRP A 801 24.24 8.33 -29.36
C TRP A 801 25.51 8.80 -28.67
N HIS A 802 26.51 9.28 -29.43
CA HIS A 802 27.73 9.84 -28.87
C HIS A 802 27.43 11.03 -27.93
N ARG A 803 26.43 11.86 -28.22
CA ARG A 803 26.04 12.96 -27.31
C ARG A 803 25.49 12.43 -26.00
N LEU A 804 24.66 11.39 -26.03
CA LEU A 804 24.17 10.76 -24.80
C LEU A 804 25.33 10.15 -23.99
N GLN A 805 26.29 9.51 -24.65
CA GLN A 805 27.48 8.96 -24.00
C GLN A 805 28.39 10.05 -23.41
N SER A 806 28.60 11.16 -24.14
CA SER A 806 29.38 12.29 -23.63
C SER A 806 28.71 13.00 -22.45
N ALA A 807 27.39 12.90 -22.33
CA ALA A 807 26.65 13.44 -21.20
C ALA A 807 26.42 12.40 -20.08
N ASP A 808 26.97 11.18 -20.22
CA ASP A 808 26.82 10.07 -19.27
C ASP A 808 25.36 9.67 -19.00
N ILE A 809 24.52 9.70 -20.05
CA ILE A 809 23.08 9.39 -19.97
C ILE A 809 22.59 8.44 -21.06
N ALA A 810 23.49 7.80 -21.81
CA ALA A 810 23.07 6.77 -22.76
C ALA A 810 22.56 5.56 -21.97
N PHE A 811 21.28 5.20 -22.17
CA PHE A 811 20.82 3.89 -21.73
C PHE A 811 21.12 2.99 -22.86
N THR A 812 22.14 2.17 -22.77
CA THR A 812 22.11 1.05 -23.67
C THR A 812 21.09 0.04 -23.09
N PRO A 813 20.31 -0.70 -23.89
CA PRO A 813 19.46 -1.78 -23.39
C PRO A 813 20.37 -2.82 -22.81
N GLY A 814 20.06 -3.46 -21.70
CA GLY A 814 21.06 -4.25 -21.04
C GLY A 814 22.07 -3.47 -20.22
N GLU A 815 22.26 -2.21 -20.62
CA GLU A 815 23.44 -1.49 -21.12
C GLU A 815 23.83 -0.19 -20.39
N THR A 816 23.48 -0.19 -19.12
CA THR A 816 23.42 0.78 -18.03
C THR A 816 22.14 0.40 -17.29
N GLU A 817 21.90 0.91 -16.09
CA GLU A 817 20.57 0.74 -15.48
C GLU A 817 19.66 1.94 -15.62
N SER A 818 20.26 3.05 -15.96
CA SER A 818 19.58 4.31 -16.10
C SER A 818 20.21 5.09 -17.23
N GLY A 819 19.37 5.75 -18.00
CA GLY A 819 19.79 6.54 -19.15
C GLY A 819 18.65 6.67 -20.15
N VAL A 820 18.99 6.99 -21.39
CA VAL A 820 18.06 7.15 -22.51
C VAL A 820 18.44 6.27 -23.69
N TYR A 821 17.48 5.51 -24.21
CA TYR A 821 17.64 4.71 -25.44
C TYR A 821 16.66 5.15 -26.54
N PRO A 822 17.11 5.26 -27.80
CA PRO A 822 16.20 5.43 -28.93
C PRO A 822 15.55 4.10 -29.29
N LEU A 823 14.29 3.89 -28.90
CA LEU A 823 13.47 2.73 -29.31
C LEU A 823 13.13 2.73 -30.81
N VAL A 824 13.05 3.91 -31.42
CA VAL A 824 12.96 4.13 -32.86
C VAL A 824 13.69 5.43 -33.19
N TYR A 825 14.56 5.43 -34.19
CA TYR A 825 15.25 6.65 -34.64
C TYR A 825 15.28 6.74 -36.17
N LEU A 826 14.33 7.47 -36.74
CA LEU A 826 14.26 7.78 -38.16
C LEU A 826 14.38 9.30 -38.32
N ARG A 827 15.62 9.79 -38.49
CA ARG A 827 15.91 11.24 -38.54
C ARG A 827 15.05 11.95 -39.59
N GLY A 828 14.51 13.11 -39.23
CA GLY A 828 13.62 13.88 -40.11
C GLY A 828 12.22 13.27 -40.31
N LEU A 829 11.93 12.09 -39.76
CA LEU A 829 10.64 11.40 -39.90
C LEU A 829 9.97 11.12 -38.55
N SER A 830 10.60 10.34 -37.66
CA SER A 830 10.01 9.91 -36.39
C SER A 830 11.05 9.44 -35.38
N GLY A 831 10.81 9.67 -34.10
CA GLY A 831 11.65 9.16 -33.01
C GLY A 831 10.83 8.81 -31.77
N LEU A 832 11.16 7.67 -31.16
CA LEU A 832 10.59 7.19 -29.91
C LEU A 832 11.75 6.86 -28.97
N PHE A 833 11.72 7.42 -27.78
CA PHE A 833 12.80 7.28 -26.80
C PHE A 833 12.23 6.81 -25.48
N ILE A 834 13.05 6.08 -24.73
CA ILE A 834 12.74 5.68 -23.37
C ILE A 834 13.84 6.18 -22.45
N ALA A 835 13.48 6.94 -21.42
CA ALA A 835 14.32 7.25 -20.29
C ALA A 835 14.00 6.28 -19.15
N VAL A 836 15.01 5.61 -18.62
CA VAL A 836 14.89 4.59 -17.57
C VAL A 836 15.68 5.05 -16.35
N ALA A 837 15.12 4.92 -15.14
CA ALA A 837 15.81 5.30 -13.91
C ALA A 837 15.23 4.57 -12.67
N LYS A 838 15.82 4.75 -11.48
CA LYS A 838 15.29 4.14 -10.25
C LYS A 838 13.97 4.79 -9.84
N THR A 839 13.86 6.11 -10.01
CA THR A 839 12.69 6.89 -9.58
C THR A 839 12.06 7.66 -10.75
N ASP A 840 10.76 7.95 -10.65
CA ASP A 840 10.03 8.76 -11.65
C ASP A 840 10.66 10.15 -11.86
N ARG A 841 11.21 10.72 -10.79
CA ARG A 841 11.90 12.02 -10.81
C ARG A 841 13.17 11.95 -11.66
N GLU A 842 14.00 10.94 -11.46
CA GLU A 842 15.22 10.75 -12.27
C GLU A 842 14.89 10.46 -13.72
N ALA A 843 13.88 9.62 -14.00
CA ALA A 843 13.45 9.32 -15.37
C ALA A 843 12.98 10.59 -16.10
N THR A 844 12.31 11.49 -15.38
CA THR A 844 11.93 12.82 -15.89
C THR A 844 13.15 13.71 -16.14
N GLN A 845 14.18 13.68 -15.28
CA GLN A 845 15.42 14.44 -15.50
C GLN A 845 16.19 13.95 -16.72
N LEU A 846 16.34 12.63 -16.88
CA LEU A 846 16.99 12.01 -18.04
C LEU A 846 16.26 12.34 -19.35
N TYR A 847 14.92 12.32 -19.33
CA TYR A 847 14.10 12.80 -20.44
C TYR A 847 14.46 14.24 -20.84
N GLN A 848 14.57 15.17 -19.88
CA GLN A 848 14.91 16.57 -20.18
C GLN A 848 16.33 16.70 -20.75
N GLN A 849 17.30 15.97 -20.20
CA GLN A 849 18.68 15.99 -20.68
C GLN A 849 18.79 15.41 -22.09
N ALA A 850 18.10 14.31 -22.40
CA ALA A 850 18.07 13.76 -23.75
C ALA A 850 17.45 14.70 -24.78
N LYS A 851 16.42 15.47 -24.40
CA LYS A 851 15.90 16.52 -25.30
C LYS A 851 16.97 17.56 -25.63
N ALA A 852 17.80 17.95 -24.66
CA ALA A 852 18.91 18.88 -24.91
C ALA A 852 19.94 18.27 -25.90
N CYS A 853 20.27 16.97 -25.76
CA CYS A 853 21.17 16.27 -26.70
C CYS A 853 20.63 16.21 -28.13
N LEU A 854 19.30 16.20 -28.32
CA LEU A 854 18.66 16.28 -29.64
C LEU A 854 18.77 17.67 -30.28
N THR A 855 18.97 18.74 -29.50
CA THR A 855 18.93 20.13 -29.99
C THR A 855 20.28 20.85 -30.04
N GLU A 856 21.22 20.55 -29.15
CA GLU A 856 22.46 21.35 -29.02
C GLU A 856 23.53 21.03 -30.09
N ARG A 857 24.48 21.96 -30.30
CA ARG A 857 25.69 21.79 -31.13
C ARG A 857 26.91 22.20 -30.31
N GLN A 858 27.72 21.26 -29.81
CA GLN A 858 29.04 21.57 -29.22
C GLN A 858 30.17 20.73 -29.82
N PRO A 859 31.44 21.19 -29.76
CA PRO A 859 32.59 20.55 -30.40
C PRO A 859 33.48 19.76 -29.43
N ILE A 860 34.25 18.80 -29.96
CA ILE A 860 35.04 17.81 -29.22
C ILE A 860 36.52 18.26 -29.11
N PRO A 861 37.19 18.22 -27.94
CA PRO A 861 38.65 18.39 -27.84
C PRO A 861 39.41 17.05 -27.75
N LYS A 862 40.60 16.99 -28.38
CA LYS A 862 41.56 15.87 -28.43
C LYS A 862 42.70 16.03 -27.40
N ARG A 863 43.31 14.92 -26.91
CA ARG A 863 44.70 14.94 -26.41
C ARG A 863 45.38 13.57 -26.35
N ASP A 864 46.68 13.54 -26.66
CA ASP A 864 47.50 12.32 -26.74
C ASP A 864 48.36 12.01 -25.50
N LEU A 865 48.50 10.71 -25.28
CA LEU A 865 49.41 9.93 -24.42
C LEU A 865 50.91 10.34 -24.41
N ALA A 866 51.54 10.39 -23.21
CA ALA A 866 52.70 9.56 -22.80
C ALA A 866 53.37 9.97 -21.45
N GLN A 867 53.26 9.10 -20.43
CA GLN A 867 54.24 8.65 -19.40
C GLN A 867 55.44 9.55 -18.96
N SER A 868 55.87 9.65 -17.70
CA SER A 868 55.61 8.90 -16.45
C SER A 868 56.14 9.69 -15.23
N ALA A 869 55.41 9.67 -14.10
CA ALA A 869 55.91 9.41 -12.74
C ALA A 869 54.70 9.41 -11.76
N SER A 870 54.10 8.22 -11.63
CA SER A 870 53.28 7.69 -10.54
C SER A 870 52.47 8.66 -9.68
N VAL A 871 51.33 9.09 -10.22
CA VAL A 871 50.09 9.21 -9.44
C VAL A 871 49.36 7.87 -9.59
N SER A 872 49.65 6.90 -8.73
CA SER A 872 48.92 5.61 -8.70
C SER A 872 47.54 5.85 -8.05
N SER A 873 46.58 6.37 -8.81
CA SER A 873 45.23 6.70 -8.32
C SER A 873 44.19 6.79 -9.45
N SER A 874 42.97 6.23 -9.37
CA SER A 874 42.40 5.27 -8.40
C SER A 874 40.98 4.85 -8.83
N LEU A 875 40.81 4.32 -10.05
CA LEU A 875 39.55 3.70 -10.49
C LEU A 875 39.85 2.38 -11.21
N ARG A 876 39.54 1.24 -10.56
CA ARG A 876 39.56 -0.08 -11.19
C ARG A 876 38.21 -0.32 -11.85
N MET A 877 38.19 -0.52 -13.16
CA MET A 877 36.99 -0.89 -13.90
C MET A 877 36.97 -2.40 -14.13
N THR A 878 35.89 -3.07 -13.75
CA THR A 878 35.68 -4.50 -13.94
C THR A 878 34.38 -4.72 -14.69
N LEU A 879 34.45 -5.38 -15.83
CA LEU A 879 33.28 -5.81 -16.59
C LEU A 879 33.03 -7.31 -16.37
N LEU A 880 31.90 -7.66 -15.76
CA LEU A 880 31.34 -9.01 -15.82
C LEU A 880 30.53 -9.09 -17.12
N LYS A 881 30.80 -10.01 -18.03
CA LYS A 881 30.08 -10.15 -19.30
C LYS A 881 29.43 -11.51 -19.43
N ASN A 882 28.36 -11.59 -20.19
CA ASN A 882 27.66 -12.83 -20.54
C ASN A 882 27.19 -13.72 -19.36
N PRO A 883 26.75 -13.23 -18.19
CA PRO A 883 26.12 -14.11 -17.20
C PRO A 883 24.82 -14.72 -17.76
N ASP A 884 24.50 -15.93 -17.33
CA ASP A 884 23.28 -16.65 -17.71
C ASP A 884 22.03 -15.97 -17.14
N ALA A 885 22.15 -15.35 -15.96
CA ALA A 885 21.14 -14.45 -15.41
C ALA A 885 21.78 -13.47 -14.43
N ILE A 886 21.17 -12.31 -14.20
CA ILE A 886 21.48 -11.44 -13.06
C ILE A 886 20.23 -11.38 -12.17
N TYR A 887 20.32 -11.40 -10.84
CA TYR A 887 19.18 -11.29 -9.91
C TYR A 887 19.35 -10.09 -8.97
N SER A 888 18.28 -9.36 -8.65
CA SER A 888 18.33 -8.13 -7.85
C SER A 888 17.09 -7.76 -7.00
N PRO A 889 16.67 -8.60 -6.05
CA PRO A 889 16.71 -10.06 -6.08
C PRO A 889 15.81 -10.64 -7.19
N ASP A 890 14.98 -9.81 -7.83
CA ASP A 890 14.22 -10.14 -9.03
C ASP A 890 15.17 -10.24 -10.25
N PRO A 891 14.99 -11.20 -11.18
CA PRO A 891 15.87 -11.36 -12.33
C PRO A 891 15.94 -10.08 -13.17
N LEU A 892 17.16 -9.67 -13.49
CA LEU A 892 17.49 -8.53 -14.34
C LEU A 892 18.00 -9.06 -15.69
N ASN A 893 17.31 -8.72 -16.78
CA ASN A 893 17.77 -9.02 -18.13
C ASN A 893 18.84 -7.99 -18.56
N TYR A 894 20.06 -8.21 -18.08
CA TYR A 894 21.28 -7.50 -18.43
C TYR A 894 22.34 -8.58 -18.74
N ALA A 895 23.22 -8.38 -19.72
CA ALA A 895 24.18 -9.41 -20.15
C ALA A 895 25.60 -9.16 -19.59
N GLY A 896 25.66 -8.50 -18.45
CA GLY A 896 26.90 -8.00 -17.91
C GLY A 896 26.68 -6.96 -16.83
N VAL A 897 27.76 -6.64 -16.11
CA VAL A 897 27.78 -5.67 -15.02
C VAL A 897 29.11 -4.93 -15.06
N LEU A 898 29.09 -3.60 -15.10
CA LEU A 898 30.31 -2.82 -15.00
C LEU A 898 30.42 -2.18 -13.63
N LEU A 899 31.52 -2.54 -12.99
CA LEU A 899 31.96 -2.04 -11.71
C LEU A 899 33.03 -0.99 -11.98
N ALA A 900 32.96 0.16 -11.32
CA ALA A 900 34.05 1.11 -11.34
C ALA A 900 34.33 1.63 -9.93
N GLY A 901 35.55 1.39 -9.45
CA GLY A 901 35.86 1.57 -8.03
C GLY A 901 34.99 0.65 -7.18
N ARG A 902 34.18 1.23 -6.29
CA ARG A 902 33.32 0.44 -5.37
C ARG A 902 31.88 0.22 -5.81
N HIS A 903 31.45 0.92 -6.85
CA HIS A 903 30.04 0.97 -7.22
C HIS A 903 29.79 0.17 -8.49
N ILE A 904 28.57 -0.34 -8.59
CA ILE A 904 27.97 -0.71 -9.87
C ILE A 904 27.72 0.61 -10.59
N VAL A 905 28.47 0.89 -11.65
CA VAL A 905 28.25 2.11 -12.46
C VAL A 905 27.33 1.86 -13.63
N ALA A 906 27.16 0.59 -14.01
CA ALA A 906 26.29 0.17 -15.08
C ALA A 906 25.95 -1.33 -14.96
N LEU A 907 24.81 -1.76 -15.50
CA LEU A 907 24.56 -3.16 -15.86
C LEU A 907 24.60 -3.24 -17.38
N LEU A 908 25.33 -4.17 -18.02
CA LEU A 908 25.70 -4.16 -19.45
C LEU A 908 25.07 -5.31 -20.37
N ASN A 909 24.25 -5.10 -21.44
CA ASN A 909 23.80 -6.09 -22.50
C ASN A 909 25.00 -6.61 -23.24
N GLU A 910 24.82 -7.62 -24.09
CA GLU A 910 25.83 -8.36 -24.82
C GLU A 910 26.65 -7.55 -25.86
N ALA A 911 26.42 -6.25 -25.96
CA ALA A 911 26.66 -5.50 -27.18
C ALA A 911 27.31 -4.15 -26.98
N ASP A 912 26.73 -3.30 -26.14
CA ASP A 912 27.60 -2.36 -25.46
C ASP A 912 28.42 -3.12 -24.37
N THR A 913 28.07 -4.31 -23.84
CA THR A 913 29.10 -5.19 -23.16
C THR A 913 30.27 -5.50 -24.08
N LYS A 914 29.98 -5.81 -25.34
CA LYS A 914 31.02 -5.97 -26.34
C LYS A 914 31.75 -4.64 -26.61
N LYS A 915 31.05 -3.49 -26.62
CA LYS A 915 31.65 -2.17 -26.83
C LYS A 915 32.58 -1.72 -25.70
N TYR A 916 32.09 -1.90 -24.46
CA TYR A 916 32.82 -1.58 -23.26
C TYR A 916 33.85 -2.67 -22.96
N GLU A 917 33.73 -3.92 -23.41
CA GLU A 917 34.83 -4.89 -23.35
C GLU A 917 36.08 -4.34 -24.06
N ASP A 918 35.91 -3.77 -25.25
CA ASP A 918 37.00 -3.13 -25.99
C ASP A 918 37.55 -1.90 -25.25
N VAL A 919 36.66 -1.06 -24.68
CA VAL A 919 37.03 0.17 -23.94
C VAL A 919 37.71 -0.15 -22.60
N ILE A 920 37.19 -1.10 -21.84
CA ILE A 920 37.72 -1.54 -20.56
C ILE A 920 39.07 -2.23 -20.78
N THR A 921 39.19 -3.09 -21.79
CA THR A 921 40.47 -3.68 -22.18
C THR A 921 41.49 -2.61 -22.60
N ALA A 922 41.09 -1.61 -23.41
CA ALA A 922 41.95 -0.51 -23.83
C ALA A 922 42.42 0.41 -22.68
N CYS A 923 41.69 0.45 -21.57
CA CYS A 923 42.02 1.23 -20.37
C CYS A 923 42.68 0.40 -19.24
N ASN A 924 43.19 -0.80 -19.54
CA ASN A 924 43.77 -1.74 -18.56
C ASN A 924 42.82 -2.15 -17.42
N GLY A 925 41.51 -2.21 -17.68
CA GLY A 925 40.52 -2.79 -16.77
C GLY A 925 40.45 -4.32 -16.84
N THR A 926 39.64 -4.91 -15.97
CA THR A 926 39.40 -6.36 -15.90
C THR A 926 38.12 -6.71 -16.65
N VAL A 927 38.13 -7.75 -17.48
CA VAL A 927 36.92 -8.34 -18.09
C VAL A 927 36.81 -9.80 -17.65
N ILE A 928 35.64 -10.20 -17.13
CA ILE A 928 35.33 -11.55 -16.67
C ILE A 928 34.14 -12.07 -17.46
N ASP A 929 34.35 -13.16 -18.19
CA ASP A 929 33.25 -13.87 -18.85
C ASP A 929 32.53 -14.75 -17.82
N ALA A 930 31.29 -14.38 -17.53
CA ALA A 930 30.40 -14.99 -16.55
C ALA A 930 29.43 -15.99 -17.18
N LYS A 931 29.67 -16.40 -18.44
CA LYS A 931 28.87 -17.44 -19.10
C LYS A 931 28.81 -18.73 -18.27
N GLY A 932 27.62 -19.34 -18.18
CA GLY A 932 27.36 -20.47 -17.29
C GLY A 932 27.06 -20.05 -15.85
N LEU A 933 27.12 -18.76 -15.52
CA LEU A 933 26.99 -18.25 -14.16
C LEU A 933 25.83 -17.25 -14.03
N VAL A 934 25.10 -17.29 -12.92
CA VAL A 934 24.11 -16.30 -12.51
C VAL A 934 24.71 -15.30 -11.52
N VAL A 935 24.55 -14.01 -11.76
CA VAL A 935 25.02 -12.94 -10.86
C VAL A 935 23.90 -12.61 -9.88
N VAL A 936 24.09 -12.66 -8.56
CA VAL A 936 23.08 -12.26 -7.56
C VAL A 936 23.66 -11.20 -6.62
N PRO A 937 22.84 -10.42 -5.86
CA PRO A 937 23.40 -9.53 -4.86
C PRO A 937 24.14 -10.39 -3.84
N GLY A 938 25.26 -9.88 -3.34
CA GLY A 938 25.95 -10.52 -2.23
C GLY A 938 25.02 -10.71 -1.03
N PHE A 939 25.12 -11.87 -0.37
CA PHE A 939 24.26 -12.16 0.77
C PHE A 939 24.59 -11.24 1.94
N ILE A 940 23.52 -10.77 2.58
CA ILE A 940 23.54 -9.99 3.82
C ILE A 940 23.09 -10.90 4.94
N ASP A 941 24.03 -11.30 5.78
CA ASP A 941 23.73 -12.13 6.93
C ASP A 941 23.62 -11.27 8.19
N PRO A 942 22.41 -11.04 8.73
CA PRO A 942 22.23 -10.18 9.89
C PRO A 942 22.63 -10.85 11.22
N HIS A 943 23.04 -12.12 11.20
CA HIS A 943 23.26 -12.89 12.41
C HIS A 943 24.40 -13.90 12.24
N VAL A 944 25.63 -13.44 12.48
CA VAL A 944 26.82 -14.30 12.48
C VAL A 944 27.66 -14.07 13.73
N HIS A 945 28.08 -15.13 14.39
CA HIS A 945 29.06 -15.05 15.47
C HIS A 945 30.47 -14.91 14.87
N ILE A 946 30.78 -13.74 14.30
CA ILE A 946 32.02 -13.53 13.54
C ILE A 946 33.29 -13.72 14.40
N THR A 947 33.21 -13.55 15.72
CA THR A 947 34.31 -13.83 16.67
C THR A 947 34.25 -15.23 17.29
N GLY A 948 33.36 -16.10 16.80
CA GLY A 948 32.96 -17.34 17.45
C GLY A 948 31.96 -17.12 18.60
N GLY A 949 31.28 -18.19 18.98
CA GLY A 949 30.26 -18.28 20.02
C GLY A 949 30.44 -19.57 20.84
N GLY A 950 29.33 -20.24 21.14
CA GLY A 950 29.30 -21.46 21.95
C GLY A 950 29.70 -21.24 23.41
N GLY A 951 30.10 -22.31 24.09
CA GLY A 951 30.47 -22.29 25.50
C GLY A 951 29.45 -22.94 26.45
N GLU A 952 28.28 -23.38 25.97
CA GLU A 952 27.27 -24.03 26.82
C GLU A 952 27.70 -25.36 27.45
N MET A 953 28.76 -26.02 26.94
CA MET A 953 29.41 -27.19 27.58
C MET A 953 30.79 -26.86 28.15
N GLY A 954 30.98 -25.61 28.57
CA GLY A 954 32.25 -25.13 29.09
C GLY A 954 33.25 -24.77 27.98
N PRO A 955 34.49 -24.37 28.36
CA PRO A 955 35.40 -23.65 27.48
C PRO A 955 35.79 -24.37 26.18
N SER A 956 35.86 -25.71 26.17
CA SER A 956 36.21 -26.50 24.98
C SER A 956 35.11 -26.49 23.90
N SER A 957 33.89 -26.10 24.27
CA SER A 957 32.74 -25.99 23.37
C SER A 957 32.59 -24.60 22.74
N ARG A 958 33.56 -23.70 22.99
CA ARG A 958 33.69 -22.42 22.30
C ARG A 958 34.14 -22.64 20.87
N THR A 959 33.38 -22.12 19.91
CA THR A 959 33.68 -22.21 18.49
C THR A 959 34.78 -21.21 18.09
N PRO A 960 35.54 -21.45 17.00
CA PRO A 960 36.58 -20.53 16.55
C PRO A 960 36.00 -19.26 15.91
N GLU A 961 36.87 -18.26 15.71
CA GLU A 961 36.56 -17.05 14.96
C GLU A 961 36.29 -17.36 13.47
N MET A 962 35.42 -16.57 12.85
CA MET A 962 35.09 -16.73 11.45
C MET A 962 36.22 -16.23 10.53
N GLN A 963 36.60 -17.08 9.58
CA GLN A 963 37.56 -16.76 8.53
C GLN A 963 36.86 -16.00 7.38
N LEU A 964 37.56 -15.01 6.82
CA LEU A 964 37.12 -14.25 5.64
C LEU A 964 36.80 -15.20 4.49
N SER A 965 37.69 -16.15 4.17
CA SER A 965 37.44 -17.07 3.05
C SER A 965 36.21 -17.95 3.27
N THR A 966 35.84 -18.25 4.52
CA THR A 966 34.62 -18.98 4.86
C THR A 966 33.36 -18.17 4.55
N LEU A 967 33.33 -16.88 4.93
CA LEU A 967 32.21 -15.97 4.62
C LEU A 967 32.09 -15.71 3.11
N VAL A 968 33.22 -15.39 2.47
CA VAL A 968 33.29 -15.16 1.02
C VAL A 968 32.85 -16.42 0.26
N SER A 969 33.32 -17.61 0.68
CA SER A 969 32.93 -18.87 0.03
C SER A 969 31.48 -19.29 0.29
N ALA A 970 30.81 -18.69 1.28
CA ALA A 970 29.37 -18.84 1.50
C ALA A 970 28.54 -17.78 0.76
N GLY A 971 29.20 -16.81 0.10
CA GLY A 971 28.57 -15.74 -0.67
C GLY A 971 28.16 -14.54 0.17
N ILE A 972 28.70 -14.42 1.38
CA ILE A 972 28.39 -13.30 2.27
C ILE A 972 29.31 -12.13 1.91
N THR A 973 28.71 -11.01 1.49
CA THR A 973 29.43 -9.75 1.21
C THR A 973 29.20 -8.71 2.29
N THR A 974 28.06 -8.79 2.99
CA THR A 974 27.74 -7.98 4.15
C THR A 974 27.38 -8.86 5.34
N VAL A 975 28.00 -8.63 6.48
CA VAL A 975 27.74 -9.40 7.71
C VAL A 975 27.42 -8.47 8.88
N VAL A 976 26.51 -8.89 9.75
CA VAL A 976 26.26 -8.24 11.04
C VAL A 976 26.65 -9.21 12.16
N GLY A 977 27.73 -8.86 12.86
CA GLY A 977 28.26 -9.66 13.96
C GLY A 977 27.39 -9.63 15.21
N VAL A 978 27.13 -10.79 15.81
CA VAL A 978 26.44 -10.95 17.11
C VAL A 978 27.38 -11.55 18.16
N THR A 979 27.05 -11.32 19.43
CA THR A 979 27.42 -12.25 20.51
C THR A 979 26.21 -13.09 20.92
N GLY A 980 26.40 -14.10 21.78
CA GLY A 980 25.32 -15.02 22.16
C GLY A 980 25.22 -15.24 23.67
N THR A 981 25.04 -16.51 24.05
CA THR A 981 25.03 -16.95 25.46
C THR A 981 26.27 -16.47 26.22
N ASP A 982 27.47 -16.68 25.65
CA ASP A 982 28.71 -16.24 26.26
C ASP A 982 29.02 -14.78 25.93
N SER A 983 28.83 -13.91 26.92
CA SER A 983 29.25 -12.50 26.94
C SER A 983 30.26 -12.22 28.06
N VAL A 984 30.86 -13.29 28.60
CA VAL A 984 31.90 -13.24 29.64
C VAL A 984 33.27 -13.35 28.99
N SER A 985 33.45 -14.31 28.07
CA SER A 985 34.71 -14.52 27.34
C SER A 985 34.70 -13.95 25.91
N ARG A 986 33.55 -13.46 25.44
CA ARG A 986 33.40 -12.77 24.14
C ARG A 986 33.05 -11.30 24.39
N SER A 987 34.01 -10.41 24.13
CA SER A 987 33.84 -8.96 24.32
C SER A 987 33.34 -8.26 23.06
N LEU A 988 32.65 -7.13 23.24
CA LEU A 988 32.15 -6.31 22.13
C LEU A 988 33.29 -5.57 21.41
N GLU A 989 34.38 -5.26 22.10
CA GLU A 989 35.58 -4.68 21.51
C GLU A 989 36.23 -5.65 20.53
N ASN A 990 36.24 -6.95 20.85
CA ASN A 990 36.70 -7.99 19.94
C ASN A 990 35.77 -8.09 18.73
N LEU A 991 34.46 -8.05 18.95
CA LEU A 991 33.45 -8.07 17.89
C LEU A 991 33.59 -6.88 16.93
N LEU A 992 33.72 -5.65 17.46
CA LEU A 992 33.96 -4.43 16.68
C LEU A 992 35.28 -4.51 15.91
N THR A 993 36.34 -4.98 16.55
CA THR A 993 37.67 -5.08 15.92
C THR A 993 37.64 -6.07 14.77
N LYS A 994 36.97 -7.22 14.95
CA LYS A 994 36.78 -8.19 13.86
C LYS A 994 35.93 -7.65 12.73
N ALA A 995 34.82 -6.96 13.01
CA ALA A 995 34.03 -6.30 11.97
C ALA A 995 34.86 -5.29 11.16
N ARG A 996 35.71 -4.49 11.83
CA ARG A 996 36.63 -3.57 11.13
C ARG A 996 37.70 -4.29 10.34
N ALA A 997 38.23 -5.41 10.83
CA ALA A 997 39.19 -6.22 10.09
C ALA A 997 38.57 -6.75 8.78
N LEU A 998 37.35 -7.29 8.85
CA LEU A 998 36.61 -7.74 7.65
C LEU A 998 36.34 -6.59 6.67
N ASN A 999 36.05 -5.38 7.17
CA ASN A 999 35.92 -4.19 6.32
C ASN A 999 37.23 -3.84 5.60
N GLN A 1000 38.36 -3.86 6.30
CA GLN A 1000 39.67 -3.59 5.69
C GLN A 1000 40.08 -4.68 4.70
N GLU A 1001 39.66 -5.91 4.96
CA GLU A 1001 39.90 -7.05 4.08
C GLU A 1001 38.96 -7.07 2.86
N GLY A 1002 37.97 -6.18 2.77
CA GLY A 1002 37.18 -5.91 1.56
C GLY A 1002 35.69 -6.24 1.66
N LEU A 1003 35.19 -6.76 2.79
CA LEU A 1003 33.74 -6.94 3.01
C LEU A 1003 33.07 -5.67 3.53
N THR A 1004 31.75 -5.71 3.68
CA THR A 1004 31.02 -4.80 4.58
C THR A 1004 30.65 -5.53 5.87
N ALA A 1005 30.98 -4.98 7.03
CA ALA A 1005 30.76 -5.60 8.32
C ALA A 1005 30.27 -4.59 9.36
N TYR A 1006 29.10 -4.90 9.92
CA TYR A 1006 28.44 -4.23 11.03
C TYR A 1006 28.41 -5.13 12.25
N PHE A 1007 27.94 -4.63 13.39
CA PHE A 1007 27.69 -5.46 14.57
C PHE A 1007 26.54 -4.93 15.42
N TRP A 1008 25.97 -5.82 16.22
CA TRP A 1008 25.02 -5.51 17.28
C TRP A 1008 25.79 -5.26 18.57
N SER A 1009 25.54 -4.12 19.23
CA SER A 1009 26.02 -3.98 20.62
C SER A 1009 25.24 -4.98 21.50
N GLY A 1010 25.82 -5.45 22.60
CA GLY A 1010 25.12 -6.32 23.53
C GLY A 1010 25.24 -7.83 23.34
N ALA A 1011 24.40 -8.57 24.08
CA ALA A 1011 24.40 -10.04 24.16
C ALA A 1011 23.04 -10.59 24.67
N TYR A 1012 22.94 -11.90 24.96
CA TYR A 1012 21.70 -12.52 25.47
C TYR A 1012 21.18 -11.85 26.74
N ARG A 1013 22.11 -11.48 27.63
CA ARG A 1013 21.79 -10.97 28.96
C ARG A 1013 21.27 -9.54 28.92
N VAL A 1014 20.34 -9.25 29.81
CA VAL A 1014 19.84 -7.91 30.16
C VAL A 1014 20.10 -7.71 31.65
N PRO A 1015 20.77 -6.63 32.09
CA PRO A 1015 21.28 -5.52 31.27
C PRO A 1015 22.47 -5.93 30.40
N THR A 1016 22.47 -5.37 29.19
CA THR A 1016 23.37 -5.78 28.12
C THR A 1016 24.76 -5.13 28.26
N PRO A 1017 25.86 -5.82 27.93
CA PRO A 1017 27.16 -5.17 27.83
C PRO A 1017 27.16 -4.10 26.72
N THR A 1018 28.01 -3.08 26.87
CA THR A 1018 28.19 -1.99 25.88
C THR A 1018 29.66 -1.60 25.84
N ILE A 1019 30.11 -0.96 24.75
CA ILE A 1019 31.49 -0.47 24.63
C ILE A 1019 31.63 0.90 25.30
N THR A 1020 30.65 1.79 25.09
CA THR A 1020 30.73 3.20 25.49
C THR A 1020 29.93 3.55 26.75
N GLY A 1021 29.39 2.54 27.43
CA GLY A 1021 28.62 2.64 28.67
C GLY A 1021 27.09 2.67 28.50
N THR A 1022 26.58 2.97 27.29
CA THR A 1022 25.12 2.96 26.98
C THR A 1022 24.88 2.58 25.52
N ILE A 1023 23.70 2.06 25.20
CA ILE A 1023 23.38 1.56 23.85
C ILE A 1023 23.23 2.70 22.84
N SER A 1024 22.56 3.78 23.23
CA SER A 1024 22.35 4.94 22.36
C SER A 1024 23.68 5.55 21.90
N ARG A 1025 24.68 5.60 22.80
CA ARG A 1025 26.04 6.06 22.49
C ARG A 1025 26.79 5.10 21.58
N ASP A 1026 26.66 3.79 21.77
CA ASP A 1026 27.27 2.81 20.86
C ASP A 1026 26.73 2.99 19.43
N ILE A 1027 25.41 3.09 19.26
CA ILE A 1027 24.77 3.27 17.94
C ILE A 1027 25.14 4.62 17.32
N CYS A 1028 25.19 5.70 18.11
CA CYS A 1028 25.49 7.04 17.59
C CYS A 1028 26.97 7.23 17.23
N LEU A 1029 27.89 6.75 18.07
CA LEU A 1029 29.31 7.09 17.97
C LEU A 1029 30.12 6.06 17.18
N ILE A 1030 29.65 4.82 17.06
CA ILE A 1030 30.37 3.77 16.34
C ILE A 1030 29.66 3.49 15.02
N GLU A 1031 30.28 3.86 13.90
CA GLU A 1031 29.74 3.71 12.54
C GLU A 1031 29.15 2.31 12.30
N GLN A 1032 29.89 1.25 12.67
CA GLN A 1032 29.50 -0.14 12.44
C GLN A 1032 28.40 -0.66 13.39
N CYS A 1033 28.05 0.06 14.46
CA CYS A 1033 26.98 -0.33 15.38
C CYS A 1033 25.63 0.16 14.85
N ILE A 1034 24.71 -0.77 14.57
CA ILE A 1034 23.42 -0.50 13.91
C ILE A 1034 22.21 -0.71 14.83
N GLY A 1035 22.43 -1.28 16.01
CA GLY A 1035 21.40 -1.65 16.97
C GLY A 1035 21.97 -2.44 18.14
N VAL A 1036 21.10 -3.13 18.88
CA VAL A 1036 21.46 -3.93 20.05
C VAL A 1036 20.94 -5.37 19.91
N GLY A 1037 21.74 -6.36 20.26
CA GLY A 1037 21.38 -7.77 20.15
C GLY A 1037 22.56 -8.76 20.23
N GLU A 1038 22.29 -10.06 20.21
CA GLU A 1038 20.93 -10.61 20.26
C GLU A 1038 20.43 -10.76 21.71
N ILE A 1039 19.29 -10.17 22.04
CA ILE A 1039 18.71 -10.20 23.40
C ILE A 1039 17.88 -11.48 23.57
N ALA A 1040 18.07 -12.25 24.65
CA ALA A 1040 17.35 -13.51 24.84
C ALA A 1040 15.99 -13.36 25.54
N VAL A 1041 14.95 -13.79 24.85
CA VAL A 1041 13.55 -13.80 25.31
C VAL A 1041 12.95 -15.19 25.12
N GLY A 1042 12.30 -15.71 26.16
CA GLY A 1042 11.70 -17.06 26.14
C GLY A 1042 12.72 -18.20 26.07
N ASP A 1043 13.99 -17.97 26.44
CA ASP A 1043 15.04 -18.99 26.46
C ASP A 1043 15.56 -19.23 27.87
N HIS A 1044 15.83 -20.48 28.24
CA HIS A 1044 16.38 -20.84 29.55
C HIS A 1044 17.80 -20.29 29.79
N ARG A 1045 18.50 -19.87 28.73
CA ARG A 1045 19.83 -19.25 28.78
C ARG A 1045 19.78 -17.73 28.92
N GLY A 1046 18.59 -17.12 28.81
CA GLY A 1046 18.39 -15.67 28.90
C GLY A 1046 18.21 -15.16 30.33
N SER A 1047 18.29 -13.83 30.52
CA SER A 1047 18.13 -13.17 31.84
C SER A 1047 16.67 -12.98 32.28
N GLN A 1048 15.70 -13.48 31.51
CA GLN A 1048 14.25 -13.33 31.75
C GLN A 1048 13.82 -11.84 31.90
N PRO A 1049 14.06 -10.98 30.88
CA PRO A 1049 13.77 -9.54 30.99
C PRO A 1049 12.28 -9.28 31.23
N SER A 1050 11.96 -8.25 32.02
CA SER A 1050 10.58 -7.79 32.19
C SER A 1050 10.11 -6.97 30.98
N VAL A 1051 8.81 -6.67 30.91
CA VAL A 1051 8.26 -5.72 29.92
C VAL A 1051 8.98 -4.37 30.03
N HIS A 1052 9.18 -3.88 31.25
CA HIS A 1052 9.84 -2.60 31.49
C HIS A 1052 11.29 -2.58 31.01
N ASP A 1053 12.05 -3.66 31.24
CA ASP A 1053 13.44 -3.75 30.78
C ASP A 1053 13.51 -3.63 29.24
N LEU A 1054 12.56 -4.23 28.53
CA LEU A 1054 12.46 -4.18 27.08
C LEU A 1054 12.01 -2.80 26.57
N GLU A 1055 11.12 -2.09 27.29
CA GLU A 1055 10.73 -0.71 26.97
C GLU A 1055 11.92 0.24 27.04
N VAL A 1056 12.68 0.18 28.14
CA VAL A 1056 13.87 1.02 28.32
C VAL A 1056 14.89 0.72 27.22
N LEU A 1057 15.14 -0.55 26.98
CA LEU A 1057 16.08 -1.00 25.95
C LEU A 1057 15.67 -0.55 24.53
N GLY A 1058 14.40 -0.76 24.17
CA GLY A 1058 13.86 -0.36 22.88
C GLY A 1058 13.87 1.16 22.68
N SER A 1059 13.61 1.92 23.73
CA SER A 1059 13.66 3.39 23.69
C SER A 1059 15.07 3.91 23.44
N GLU A 1060 16.08 3.41 24.16
CA GLU A 1060 17.46 3.81 23.93
C GLU A 1060 17.94 3.43 22.51
N CYS A 1061 17.59 2.23 22.05
CA CYS A 1061 17.99 1.73 20.74
C CYS A 1061 17.37 2.56 19.61
N ARG A 1062 16.06 2.82 19.68
CA ARG A 1062 15.33 3.63 18.69
C ARG A 1062 15.85 5.05 18.62
N VAL A 1063 16.01 5.72 19.76
CA VAL A 1063 16.53 7.09 19.81
C VAL A 1063 17.95 7.14 19.25
N GLY A 1064 18.80 6.17 19.60
CA GLY A 1064 20.14 6.04 19.02
C GLY A 1064 20.12 5.94 17.49
N GLY A 1065 19.24 5.09 16.93
CA GLY A 1065 19.07 4.98 15.48
C GLY A 1065 18.57 6.25 14.82
N MET A 1066 17.59 6.93 15.41
CA MET A 1066 17.08 8.20 14.90
C MET A 1066 18.14 9.29 14.87
N LEU A 1067 18.93 9.42 15.94
CA LEU A 1067 20.00 10.42 16.04
C LEU A 1067 21.15 10.16 15.06
N ALA A 1068 21.42 8.88 14.73
CA ALA A 1068 22.52 8.49 13.84
C ALA A 1068 22.10 8.21 12.38
N ASN A 1069 20.81 8.36 12.05
CA ASN A 1069 20.21 7.90 10.79
C ASN A 1069 20.52 6.42 10.47
N LYS A 1070 20.41 5.56 11.48
CA LYS A 1070 20.58 4.10 11.39
C LYS A 1070 19.27 3.38 11.73
N ALA A 1071 19.25 2.06 11.57
CA ALA A 1071 18.08 1.24 11.92
C ALA A 1071 17.64 1.43 13.39
N GLY A 1072 18.57 1.31 14.35
CA GLY A 1072 18.27 1.45 15.78
C GLY A 1072 17.24 0.42 16.25
N VAL A 1073 17.47 -0.86 15.90
CA VAL A 1073 16.57 -1.97 16.22
C VAL A 1073 17.18 -2.90 17.27
N VAL A 1074 16.32 -3.55 18.04
CA VAL A 1074 16.67 -4.58 19.02
C VAL A 1074 16.52 -5.95 18.35
N HIS A 1075 17.62 -6.62 18.06
CA HIS A 1075 17.64 -7.98 17.53
C HIS A 1075 17.43 -8.98 18.68
N VAL A 1076 16.46 -9.90 18.57
CA VAL A 1076 15.96 -10.68 19.72
C VAL A 1076 16.05 -12.19 19.48
N HIS A 1077 16.88 -12.88 20.26
CA HIS A 1077 16.94 -14.33 20.32
C HIS A 1077 15.67 -14.93 20.93
N MET A 1078 14.95 -15.77 20.16
CA MET A 1078 13.73 -16.44 20.64
C MET A 1078 14.00 -17.87 21.09
N GLY A 1079 13.76 -18.15 22.36
CA GLY A 1079 13.87 -19.48 22.97
C GLY A 1079 12.66 -20.40 22.76
N ASN A 1080 12.66 -21.55 23.45
CA ASN A 1080 11.56 -22.53 23.38
C ASN A 1080 10.45 -22.32 24.41
N ASN A 1081 10.65 -21.48 25.43
CA ASN A 1081 9.68 -21.27 26.49
C ASN A 1081 8.47 -20.48 25.94
N PRO A 1082 7.25 -20.83 26.38
CA PRO A 1082 6.04 -20.10 25.99
C PRO A 1082 6.11 -18.61 26.40
N GLY A 1083 5.39 -17.75 25.68
CA GLY A 1083 5.24 -16.33 26.05
C GLY A 1083 6.29 -15.36 25.47
N GLY A 1084 7.20 -15.84 24.61
CA GLY A 1084 8.25 -15.02 23.98
C GLY A 1084 7.72 -13.79 23.21
N ILE A 1085 7.12 -13.98 22.03
CA ILE A 1085 6.57 -12.87 21.23
C ILE A 1085 5.50 -12.05 21.99
N PRO A 1086 4.58 -12.66 22.77
CA PRO A 1086 3.67 -11.91 23.62
C PRO A 1086 4.36 -10.91 24.55
N LEU A 1087 5.53 -11.24 25.11
CA LEU A 1087 6.30 -10.32 25.96
C LEU A 1087 6.80 -9.09 25.19
N LEU A 1088 7.33 -9.29 23.98
CA LEU A 1088 7.72 -8.18 23.09
C LEU A 1088 6.51 -7.33 22.71
N ARG A 1089 5.38 -7.96 22.42
CA ARG A 1089 4.12 -7.27 22.10
C ARG A 1089 3.65 -6.42 23.28
N SER A 1090 3.73 -6.93 24.51
CA SER A 1090 3.43 -6.17 25.72
C SER A 1090 4.34 -4.94 25.89
N ALA A 1091 5.64 -5.04 25.59
CA ALA A 1091 6.55 -3.88 25.64
C ALA A 1091 6.24 -2.81 24.57
N VAL A 1092 5.79 -3.23 23.39
CA VAL A 1092 5.28 -2.31 22.35
C VAL A 1092 3.97 -1.66 22.80
N MET A 1093 3.03 -2.43 23.36
CA MET A 1093 1.71 -1.93 23.79
C MET A 1093 1.77 -1.01 25.01
N ALA A 1094 2.70 -1.26 25.93
CA ALA A 1094 2.85 -0.46 27.14
C ALA A 1094 3.70 0.82 26.93
N SER A 1095 4.28 1.01 25.74
CA SER A 1095 5.10 2.17 25.39
C SER A 1095 4.70 2.81 24.05
N ALA A 1096 5.40 3.87 23.64
CA ALA A 1096 5.24 4.50 22.31
C ALA A 1096 6.20 3.94 21.24
N LEU A 1097 6.86 2.81 21.52
CA LEU A 1097 7.79 2.18 20.60
C LEU A 1097 7.03 1.57 19.41
N PRO A 1098 7.48 1.75 18.16
CA PRO A 1098 6.89 1.03 17.04
C PRO A 1098 7.28 -0.44 17.11
N ILE A 1099 6.42 -1.30 16.59
CA ILE A 1099 6.66 -2.74 16.55
C ILE A 1099 7.95 -3.10 15.80
N THR A 1100 8.36 -2.26 14.83
CA THR A 1100 9.63 -2.43 14.10
C THR A 1100 10.87 -2.16 14.95
N CYS A 1101 10.72 -1.72 16.20
CA CYS A 1101 11.83 -1.57 17.15
C CYS A 1101 12.42 -2.92 17.55
N PHE A 1102 11.64 -4.01 17.52
CA PHE A 1102 12.11 -5.35 17.85
C PHE A 1102 12.12 -6.24 16.61
N TYR A 1103 13.20 -7.00 16.45
CA TYR A 1103 13.49 -7.85 15.31
C TYR A 1103 13.83 -9.27 15.81
N PRO A 1104 12.82 -10.11 16.05
CA PRO A 1104 13.00 -11.46 16.60
C PRO A 1104 13.56 -12.46 15.57
N THR A 1105 14.54 -13.26 15.99
CA THR A 1105 15.20 -14.33 15.21
C THR A 1105 14.87 -15.73 15.74
N HIS A 1106 15.31 -16.78 15.03
CA HIS A 1106 15.03 -18.19 15.31
C HIS A 1106 13.55 -18.59 15.28
N MET A 1107 12.75 -17.91 14.47
CA MET A 1107 11.28 -18.02 14.55
C MET A 1107 10.72 -19.36 14.06
N SER A 1108 11.55 -20.24 13.48
CA SER A 1108 11.18 -21.60 13.05
C SER A 1108 11.38 -22.66 14.14
N ARG A 1109 11.77 -22.27 15.36
CA ARG A 1109 12.20 -23.21 16.40
C ARG A 1109 11.08 -24.13 16.89
N ASN A 1110 9.85 -23.62 16.94
CA ASN A 1110 8.66 -24.42 17.23
C ASN A 1110 7.43 -23.83 16.52
N LYS A 1111 6.34 -24.61 16.50
CA LYS A 1111 5.11 -24.24 15.81
C LYS A 1111 4.46 -22.97 16.36
N GLU A 1112 4.51 -22.75 17.68
CA GLU A 1112 3.92 -21.59 18.33
C GLU A 1112 4.62 -20.30 17.92
N LEU A 1113 5.96 -20.29 17.87
CA LEU A 1113 6.74 -19.16 17.36
C LEU A 1113 6.46 -18.89 15.88
N VAL A 1114 6.30 -19.92 15.04
CA VAL A 1114 5.89 -19.73 13.64
C VAL A 1114 4.49 -19.09 13.57
N GLU A 1115 3.57 -19.46 14.45
CA GLU A 1115 2.21 -18.89 14.45
C GLU A 1115 2.17 -17.46 15.02
N GLU A 1116 2.89 -17.18 16.11
CA GLU A 1116 3.06 -15.82 16.64
C GLU A 1116 3.89 -14.92 15.73
N GLY A 1117 4.87 -15.47 14.99
CA GLY A 1117 5.65 -14.74 14.00
C GLY A 1117 4.79 -14.26 12.85
N ALA A 1118 3.85 -15.09 12.36
CA ALA A 1118 2.88 -14.68 11.36
C ALA A 1118 1.98 -13.53 11.88
N ARG A 1119 1.57 -13.59 13.16
CA ARG A 1119 0.83 -12.51 13.83
C ARG A 1119 1.68 -11.24 13.95
N TRP A 1120 2.93 -11.35 14.39
CA TRP A 1120 3.88 -10.23 14.51
C TRP A 1120 4.12 -9.52 13.17
N ILE A 1121 4.28 -10.28 12.08
CA ILE A 1121 4.38 -9.72 10.72
C ILE A 1121 3.10 -8.98 10.33
N LYS A 1122 1.93 -9.57 10.62
CA LYS A 1122 0.63 -8.94 10.34
C LYS A 1122 0.48 -7.61 11.08
N GLU A 1123 1.00 -7.53 12.30
CA GLU A 1123 1.03 -6.32 13.12
C GLU A 1123 2.07 -5.28 12.62
N GLY A 1124 2.89 -5.62 11.61
CA GLY A 1124 3.82 -4.72 10.94
C GLY A 1124 5.29 -4.93 11.32
N GLY A 1125 5.61 -5.92 12.16
CA GLY A 1125 6.96 -6.27 12.57
C GLY A 1125 7.73 -7.09 11.53
N TYR A 1126 9.05 -7.19 11.69
CA TYR A 1126 9.91 -8.09 10.92
C TYR A 1126 10.25 -9.32 11.74
N VAL A 1127 10.48 -10.47 11.11
CA VAL A 1127 11.03 -11.68 11.75
C VAL A 1127 12.18 -12.25 10.95
N ASP A 1128 13.09 -12.92 11.66
CA ASP A 1128 14.24 -13.62 11.09
C ASP A 1128 14.17 -15.12 11.39
N PHE A 1129 14.48 -15.93 10.38
CA PHE A 1129 14.60 -17.38 10.49
C PHE A 1129 16.05 -17.79 10.38
N THR A 1130 16.46 -18.79 11.15
CA THR A 1130 17.78 -19.41 10.93
C THR A 1130 17.70 -20.37 9.76
N ALA A 1131 18.71 -20.43 8.90
CA ALA A 1131 18.77 -21.29 7.71
C ALA A 1131 18.90 -22.80 8.06
N ARG A 1132 17.93 -23.35 8.80
CA ARG A 1132 17.82 -24.78 9.15
C ARG A 1132 16.90 -25.49 8.20
N SER A 1133 17.29 -26.66 7.68
CA SER A 1133 16.59 -27.14 6.48
C SER A 1133 15.16 -27.64 6.72
N ARG A 1134 14.81 -28.45 7.73
CA ARG A 1134 13.42 -28.98 7.74
C ARG A 1134 12.39 -27.97 8.25
N ASP A 1135 12.62 -27.42 9.43
CA ASP A 1135 11.60 -26.61 10.11
C ASP A 1135 11.49 -25.22 9.50
N THR A 1136 12.60 -24.62 9.06
CA THR A 1136 12.55 -23.35 8.32
C THR A 1136 11.91 -23.53 6.96
N ILE A 1137 12.21 -24.60 6.23
CA ILE A 1137 11.51 -24.88 4.97
C ILE A 1137 10.01 -25.08 5.23
N SER A 1138 9.63 -25.82 6.27
CA SER A 1138 8.22 -26.00 6.64
C SER A 1138 7.55 -24.66 6.99
N ALA A 1139 8.19 -23.83 7.81
CA ALA A 1139 7.69 -22.53 8.21
C ALA A 1139 7.58 -21.56 7.02
N LEU A 1140 8.62 -21.48 6.18
CA LEU A 1140 8.62 -20.66 4.97
C LEU A 1140 7.58 -21.15 3.96
N THR A 1141 7.46 -22.46 3.74
CA THR A 1141 6.41 -23.05 2.89
C THR A 1141 5.03 -22.75 3.43
N ARG A 1142 4.83 -22.82 4.75
CA ARG A 1142 3.57 -22.43 5.38
C ARG A 1142 3.30 -20.94 5.17
N TYR A 1143 4.28 -20.07 5.41
CA TYR A 1143 4.13 -18.63 5.22
C TYR A 1143 3.80 -18.28 3.78
N PHE A 1144 4.52 -18.90 2.84
CA PHE A 1144 4.28 -18.75 1.40
C PHE A 1144 2.88 -19.21 1.02
N ALA A 1145 2.45 -20.38 1.47
CA ALA A 1145 1.12 -20.92 1.16
C ALA A 1145 -0.01 -20.16 1.86
N SER A 1146 0.23 -19.62 3.05
CA SER A 1146 -0.75 -18.85 3.85
C SER A 1146 -0.73 -17.35 3.53
N GLY A 1147 0.06 -16.90 2.56
CA GLY A 1147 0.12 -15.48 2.16
C GLY A 1147 0.71 -14.54 3.21
N VAL A 1148 1.49 -15.05 4.16
CA VAL A 1148 2.24 -14.21 5.10
C VAL A 1148 3.24 -13.38 4.30
N ASN A 1149 3.35 -12.09 4.61
CA ASN A 1149 4.20 -11.18 3.87
C ASN A 1149 5.70 -11.53 4.07
N LEU A 1150 6.26 -12.27 3.12
CA LEU A 1150 7.67 -12.66 3.14
C LEU A 1150 8.63 -11.49 2.97
N ASP A 1151 8.20 -10.31 2.52
CA ASP A 1151 9.05 -9.11 2.49
C ASP A 1151 9.41 -8.60 3.90
N ARG A 1152 8.70 -9.08 4.93
CA ARG A 1152 9.04 -8.86 6.35
C ARG A 1152 9.75 -10.04 7.01
N VAL A 1153 10.20 -10.99 6.20
CA VAL A 1153 10.88 -12.20 6.63
C VAL A 1153 12.31 -12.17 6.11
N THR A 1154 13.24 -12.47 6.99
CA THR A 1154 14.66 -12.61 6.68
C THR A 1154 15.15 -14.00 7.07
N VAL A 1155 16.30 -14.39 6.53
CA VAL A 1155 16.98 -15.62 6.89
C VAL A 1155 18.46 -15.34 7.16
N SER A 1156 18.92 -15.81 8.31
CA SER A 1156 20.31 -15.71 8.75
C SER A 1156 20.96 -17.09 8.91
N SER A 1157 22.29 -17.15 8.91
CA SER A 1157 22.99 -18.44 9.06
C SER A 1157 23.11 -18.91 10.50
N ASP A 1158 23.22 -17.98 11.46
CA ASP A 1158 23.67 -18.25 12.83
C ASP A 1158 25.08 -18.90 12.84
N ALA A 1159 25.88 -18.63 11.82
CA ALA A 1159 27.17 -19.24 11.61
C ALA A 1159 28.19 -18.85 12.68
N GLY A 1160 29.08 -19.80 12.99
CA GLY A 1160 30.00 -19.66 14.12
C GLY A 1160 29.32 -19.82 15.48
N GLY A 1161 27.98 -19.85 15.54
CA GLY A 1161 27.19 -20.20 16.71
C GLY A 1161 27.19 -21.70 16.98
N SER A 1162 26.87 -22.07 18.23
CA SER A 1162 26.66 -23.46 18.62
C SER A 1162 25.24 -23.91 18.30
N PHE A 1163 25.07 -25.20 18.00
CA PHE A 1163 23.79 -25.85 17.81
C PHE A 1163 23.58 -26.92 18.89
N PRO A 1164 23.13 -26.53 20.10
CA PRO A 1164 22.82 -27.46 21.17
C PRO A 1164 21.41 -28.05 21.03
N THR A 1165 21.28 -29.35 21.28
CA THR A 1165 20.00 -30.03 21.50
C THR A 1165 19.93 -30.46 22.97
N PHE A 1166 18.87 -30.10 23.69
CA PHE A 1166 18.69 -30.46 25.11
C PHE A 1166 17.55 -31.47 25.29
N ASP A 1167 17.59 -32.27 26.37
CA ASP A 1167 16.47 -33.10 26.84
C ASP A 1167 15.44 -32.27 27.63
N GLU A 1168 14.35 -32.92 28.06
CA GLU A 1168 13.27 -32.28 28.84
C GLU A 1168 13.72 -31.76 30.22
N GLN A 1169 14.85 -32.25 30.74
CA GLN A 1169 15.44 -31.81 32.00
C GLN A 1169 16.48 -30.70 31.78
N GLY A 1170 16.71 -30.26 30.54
CA GLY A 1170 17.66 -29.21 30.18
C GLY A 1170 19.10 -29.70 30.07
N ASN A 1171 19.36 -31.01 30.03
CA ASN A 1171 20.71 -31.55 29.80
C ASN A 1171 21.00 -31.62 28.31
N LEU A 1172 22.25 -31.38 27.92
CA LEU A 1172 22.64 -31.39 26.51
C LEU A 1172 22.78 -32.82 25.95
N LEU A 1173 22.09 -33.08 24.84
CA LEU A 1173 22.12 -34.33 24.08
C LEU A 1173 23.07 -34.31 22.86
N ARG A 1174 23.17 -33.17 22.16
CA ARG A 1174 23.98 -33.02 20.93
C ARG A 1174 24.51 -31.60 20.80
N TYR A 1175 25.72 -31.45 20.27
CA TYR A 1175 26.36 -30.15 20.05
C TYR A 1175 27.01 -30.09 18.67
N GLY A 1176 26.94 -28.94 18.02
CA GLY A 1176 27.59 -28.71 16.73
C GLY A 1176 27.85 -27.23 16.50
N MET A 1177 28.49 -26.89 15.38
CA MET A 1177 28.68 -25.52 14.93
C MET A 1177 27.95 -25.32 13.61
N LEU A 1178 27.30 -24.16 13.46
CA LEU A 1178 26.63 -23.81 12.21
C LEU A 1178 27.62 -23.19 11.22
N ASP A 1179 27.48 -23.60 9.96
CA ASP A 1179 28.32 -23.21 8.83
C ASP A 1179 27.55 -22.21 7.96
N PRO A 1180 28.15 -21.07 7.56
CA PRO A 1180 27.45 -20.06 6.76
C PRO A 1180 26.95 -20.57 5.40
N LYS A 1181 27.53 -21.67 4.89
CA LYS A 1181 27.03 -22.35 3.67
C LYS A 1181 25.61 -22.89 3.82
N CYS A 1182 25.05 -22.93 5.04
CA CYS A 1182 23.65 -23.28 5.25
C CYS A 1182 22.68 -22.37 4.49
N LEU A 1183 23.02 -21.09 4.27
CA LEU A 1183 22.23 -20.17 3.45
C LEU A 1183 22.14 -20.68 2.02
N LEU A 1184 23.29 -20.92 1.38
CA LEU A 1184 23.33 -21.45 0.02
C LEU A 1184 22.64 -22.82 -0.09
N LYS A 1185 22.81 -23.69 0.91
CA LYS A 1185 22.10 -24.99 0.96
C LYS A 1185 20.59 -24.80 1.04
N LEU A 1186 20.10 -23.85 1.84
CA LEU A 1186 18.68 -23.53 1.92
C LEU A 1186 18.18 -22.99 0.57
N VAL A 1187 18.95 -22.10 -0.07
CA VAL A 1187 18.61 -21.59 -1.41
C VAL A 1187 18.42 -22.73 -2.40
N LYS A 1188 19.41 -23.63 -2.47
CA LYS A 1188 19.36 -24.82 -3.34
C LYS A 1188 18.17 -25.72 -3.03
N LYS A 1189 17.87 -25.98 -1.76
CA LYS A 1189 16.72 -26.82 -1.38
C LYS A 1189 15.39 -26.18 -1.76
N LEU A 1190 15.19 -24.90 -1.43
CA LEU A 1190 13.97 -24.20 -1.82
C LEU A 1190 13.83 -24.19 -3.34
N HIS A 1191 14.91 -23.92 -4.06
CA HIS A 1191 14.88 -23.85 -5.53
C HIS A 1191 14.71 -25.21 -6.21
N PHE A 1192 15.60 -26.16 -5.94
CA PHE A 1192 15.60 -27.44 -6.65
C PHE A 1192 14.62 -28.45 -6.07
N ASP A 1193 14.42 -28.51 -4.75
CA ASP A 1193 13.55 -29.52 -4.15
C ASP A 1193 12.08 -29.04 -4.15
N LEU A 1194 11.85 -27.76 -3.84
CA LEU A 1194 10.51 -27.18 -3.73
C LEU A 1194 10.11 -26.29 -4.91
N GLN A 1195 10.98 -26.13 -5.91
CA GLN A 1195 10.71 -25.36 -7.12
C GLN A 1195 10.36 -23.90 -6.82
N TRP A 1196 10.88 -23.36 -5.71
CA TRP A 1196 10.75 -21.94 -5.41
C TRP A 1196 11.63 -21.15 -6.38
N PRO A 1197 11.10 -20.08 -6.98
CA PRO A 1197 11.92 -19.24 -7.82
C PRO A 1197 12.94 -18.48 -6.97
N LEU A 1198 14.17 -18.33 -7.49
CA LEU A 1198 15.24 -17.61 -6.80
C LEU A 1198 14.81 -16.20 -6.38
N GLN A 1199 13.97 -15.51 -7.17
CA GLN A 1199 13.43 -14.19 -6.79
C GLN A 1199 12.58 -14.17 -5.51
N ARG A 1200 12.07 -15.32 -5.04
CA ARG A 1200 11.35 -15.43 -3.75
C ARG A 1200 12.28 -15.83 -2.61
N ILE A 1201 13.40 -16.46 -2.94
CA ILE A 1201 14.36 -16.98 -1.98
C ILE A 1201 15.41 -15.92 -1.64
N LEU A 1202 15.99 -15.27 -2.65
CA LEU A 1202 17.07 -14.30 -2.50
C LEU A 1202 16.71 -13.10 -1.60
N PRO A 1203 15.50 -12.49 -1.65
CA PRO A 1203 15.14 -11.37 -0.76
C PRO A 1203 15.34 -11.68 0.73
N LEU A 1204 15.12 -12.92 1.14
CA LEU A 1204 15.24 -13.37 2.54
C LEU A 1204 16.63 -13.07 3.12
N MET A 1205 17.68 -13.10 2.30
CA MET A 1205 19.07 -12.85 2.73
C MET A 1205 19.72 -11.69 1.96
N THR A 1206 18.92 -10.83 1.32
CA THR A 1206 19.39 -9.66 0.56
C THR A 1206 18.49 -8.45 0.86
N ARG A 1207 17.51 -8.14 0.00
CA ARG A 1207 16.65 -6.95 0.12
C ARG A 1207 15.97 -6.82 1.48
N ASN A 1208 15.32 -7.88 1.99
CA ASN A 1208 14.53 -7.78 3.21
C ASN A 1208 15.41 -7.43 4.42
N THR A 1209 16.61 -8.02 4.47
CA THR A 1209 17.63 -7.70 5.47
C THR A 1209 18.15 -6.27 5.30
N ALA A 1210 18.36 -5.81 4.06
CA ALA A 1210 18.74 -4.42 3.81
C ALA A 1210 17.64 -3.43 4.25
N ASP A 1211 16.36 -3.76 4.04
CA ASP A 1211 15.22 -2.89 4.36
C ASP A 1211 15.04 -2.71 5.88
N VAL A 1212 15.04 -3.81 6.65
CA VAL A 1212 14.89 -3.74 8.12
C VAL A 1212 16.08 -3.05 8.78
N LEU A 1213 17.28 -3.20 8.23
CA LEU A 1213 18.51 -2.57 8.74
C LEU A 1213 18.81 -1.19 8.15
N ARG A 1214 18.01 -0.74 7.17
CA ARG A 1214 18.17 0.53 6.43
C ARG A 1214 19.51 0.67 5.72
N PHE A 1215 19.95 -0.39 5.04
CA PHE A 1215 21.13 -0.37 4.19
C PHE A 1215 20.76 0.01 2.74
N ASP A 1216 20.65 1.31 2.49
CA ASP A 1216 20.19 1.85 1.21
C ASP A 1216 21.05 1.41 0.01
N THR A 1217 22.36 1.16 0.22
CA THR A 1217 23.31 0.79 -0.82
C THR A 1217 23.49 -0.72 -1.01
N LYS A 1218 22.80 -1.57 -0.23
CA LYS A 1218 22.97 -3.04 -0.22
C LYS A 1218 21.71 -3.77 -0.69
N GLY A 1219 21.82 -5.09 -0.83
CA GLY A 1219 20.70 -6.04 -0.95
C GLY A 1219 20.01 -6.10 -2.32
N THR A 1220 20.42 -5.24 -3.26
CA THR A 1220 19.99 -5.27 -4.66
C THR A 1220 21.18 -4.82 -5.52
N ILE A 1221 21.33 -5.39 -6.71
CA ILE A 1221 22.20 -4.89 -7.76
C ILE A 1221 21.51 -3.69 -8.41
N SER A 1222 21.99 -2.46 -8.12
CA SER A 1222 21.52 -1.30 -8.89
C SER A 1222 22.51 -0.11 -8.98
N VAL A 1223 22.47 0.72 -10.03
CA VAL A 1223 23.50 1.75 -10.34
C VAL A 1223 23.70 2.72 -9.20
N GLY A 1224 24.96 2.94 -8.83
CA GLY A 1224 25.33 3.73 -7.66
C GLY A 1224 25.19 2.97 -6.33
N LYS A 1225 24.71 1.71 -6.32
CA LYS A 1225 24.88 0.81 -5.17
C LYS A 1225 26.27 0.21 -5.15
N ASP A 1226 26.64 -0.30 -3.99
CA ASP A 1226 27.89 -1.00 -3.80
C ASP A 1226 27.94 -2.26 -4.67
N ALA A 1227 29.09 -2.51 -5.29
CA ALA A 1227 29.34 -3.66 -6.15
C ALA A 1227 29.61 -4.93 -5.32
N ASP A 1228 28.58 -5.36 -4.60
CA ASP A 1228 28.52 -6.59 -3.80
C ASP A 1228 27.74 -7.66 -4.57
N LEU A 1229 28.46 -8.60 -5.20
CA LEU A 1229 27.88 -9.54 -6.18
C LEU A 1229 28.39 -10.96 -5.97
N LEU A 1230 27.57 -11.96 -6.23
CA LEU A 1230 28.00 -13.35 -6.37
C LEU A 1230 27.76 -13.80 -7.79
N LEU A 1231 28.62 -14.65 -8.33
CA LEU A 1231 28.40 -15.36 -9.57
C LEU A 1231 28.26 -16.84 -9.20
N LEU A 1232 27.09 -17.44 -9.41
CA LEU A 1232 26.77 -18.83 -9.08
C LEU A 1232 26.69 -19.63 -10.38
N ASP A 1233 27.17 -20.87 -10.43
CA ASP A 1233 26.91 -21.81 -11.53
C ASP A 1233 25.39 -21.94 -11.76
N ALA A 1234 24.90 -21.78 -12.98
CA ALA A 1234 23.46 -21.66 -13.23
C ALA A 1234 22.69 -22.95 -12.88
N ASP A 1235 23.29 -24.10 -13.15
CA ASP A 1235 22.65 -25.41 -12.97
C ASP A 1235 22.74 -25.92 -11.53
N SER A 1236 23.84 -25.62 -10.83
CA SER A 1236 24.10 -26.15 -9.48
C SER A 1236 23.98 -25.11 -8.38
N LEU A 1237 23.93 -23.82 -8.72
CA LEU A 1237 24.03 -22.67 -7.81
C LEU A 1237 25.30 -22.68 -6.95
N GLU A 1238 26.40 -23.32 -7.39
CA GLU A 1238 27.70 -23.24 -6.71
C GLU A 1238 28.37 -21.87 -6.91
N ILE A 1239 28.96 -21.28 -5.87
CA ILE A 1239 29.58 -19.95 -5.96
C ILE A 1239 30.92 -20.03 -6.73
N SER A 1240 30.92 -19.40 -7.90
CA SER A 1240 32.08 -19.24 -8.79
C SER A 1240 32.88 -17.98 -8.47
N HIS A 1241 32.23 -16.81 -8.40
CA HIS A 1241 32.91 -15.56 -8.03
C HIS A 1241 32.18 -14.79 -6.93
N VAL A 1242 32.92 -13.98 -6.19
CA VAL A 1242 32.37 -13.02 -5.22
C VAL A 1242 33.05 -11.68 -5.41
N PHE A 1243 32.25 -10.63 -5.45
CA PHE A 1243 32.66 -9.24 -5.39
C PHE A 1243 32.13 -8.61 -4.12
N ALA A 1244 32.98 -7.82 -3.46
CA ALA A 1244 32.55 -6.94 -2.38
C ALA A 1244 33.17 -5.57 -2.62
N LEU A 1245 32.36 -4.52 -2.59
CA LEU A 1245 32.75 -3.14 -2.88
C LEU A 1245 33.57 -3.02 -4.17
N GLY A 1246 33.18 -3.77 -5.21
CA GLY A 1246 33.82 -3.78 -6.53
C GLY A 1246 35.15 -4.53 -6.61
N GLU A 1247 35.65 -5.05 -5.49
CA GLU A 1247 36.85 -5.88 -5.43
C GLU A 1247 36.49 -7.36 -5.66
N LEU A 1248 37.26 -8.05 -6.51
CA LEU A 1248 37.13 -9.50 -6.70
C LEU A 1248 37.66 -10.24 -5.46
N MET A 1249 36.76 -10.83 -4.69
CA MET A 1249 37.04 -11.56 -3.45
C MET A 1249 37.20 -13.06 -3.66
N LYS A 1250 36.57 -13.63 -4.70
CA LYS A 1250 36.70 -15.04 -5.07
C LYS A 1250 36.51 -15.22 -6.57
N SER A 1251 37.23 -16.18 -7.15
CA SER A 1251 37.06 -16.75 -8.48
C SER A 1251 37.27 -18.28 -8.40
N PRO A 1252 37.10 -19.03 -9.49
CA PRO A 1252 37.33 -20.49 -9.49
C PRO A 1252 38.71 -20.90 -8.97
N ASN A 1253 39.73 -20.07 -9.18
CA ASN A 1253 41.13 -20.38 -8.84
C ASN A 1253 41.69 -19.56 -7.67
N PHE A 1254 40.88 -18.68 -7.08
CA PHE A 1254 41.33 -17.74 -6.06
C PHE A 1254 40.22 -17.49 -5.04
N VAL A 1255 40.57 -17.48 -3.77
CA VAL A 1255 39.71 -16.94 -2.72
C VAL A 1255 40.58 -16.00 -1.92
N LYS A 1256 40.13 -14.76 -1.74
CA LYS A 1256 40.80 -13.80 -0.87
C LYS A 1256 40.72 -14.34 0.56
N LYS A 1257 41.90 -14.55 1.10
CA LYS A 1257 42.14 -15.06 2.45
C LYS A 1257 42.35 -13.87 3.39
N GLY A 1258 41.83 -13.98 4.61
CA GLY A 1258 42.16 -13.03 5.69
C GLY A 1258 43.66 -13.05 5.97
N MET A 1259 44.19 -12.04 6.67
CA MET A 1259 45.64 -11.80 6.81
C MET A 1259 46.47 -13.01 7.32
N PHE A 1260 45.83 -13.97 7.98
CA PHE A 1260 46.46 -15.16 8.56
C PHE A 1260 45.80 -16.48 8.15
N GLU A 1261 45.04 -16.48 7.06
CA GLU A 1261 44.46 -17.71 6.51
C GLU A 1261 45.43 -18.36 5.51
N GLU A 1262 45.73 -19.64 5.73
CA GLU A 1262 46.68 -20.42 4.93
C GLU A 1262 46.06 -21.01 3.67
#